data_AF-A0ABD5MLK2-F1
#
_entry.id   AF-A0ABD5MLK2-F1
#
_cell.length_a   1.000
_cell.length_b   1.000
_cell.length_c   1.000
_cell.angle_alpha   90.00
_cell.angle_beta   90.00
_cell.angle_gamma   90.00
#
_symmetry.space_group_name_H-M   'P 1'
#
loop_
_entity.id
_entity.type
_entity.pdbx_description
1 polymer ?
#
loop_
_entity_poly.entity_id
_entity_poly.type
_entity_poly.pdbx_seq_one_letter_code
_entity_poly.pdbx_strand_id
1 'polypeptide(L)'
;MHTAPVHVGVLAADEHSAERRSARSVAERVAASVESVSLSAVAAGEVDLDAFDALWWHRDAPFDDCDAPVADAGPAIRAYLDAGGGLVLSARALPAVVPLGIDSVAPDATGATHSDDVAGYRVREIHRDHPLFEGFGDPDAGGPPRISVVGPGGEAAYARYDDLLPANGDVLACATHGGHDIHPEKAVIEWRVGGDADGGDGDRPGAAGGAVLGLGGTLRFDGPDDGHGYERERLLRNAFATLGRGTLPAFTGRPTTPEGFVALRERLADDHHRPAYHLSPPANWLNDPNGLIEYEGEYHVFYQYNPGGPFHNAIHWGHAVSDDLVHWEDRPVALAPDPDGPDRDGCWSGCTVIDTDGTPTLLYTGGRGRDQLPCLATTDDPGLDSWEKHAGNPVIESAPEGLNVYETADWAAEFRDHNVWRENGVWYHLIGSGVTETADRRAAADGGDGGDGEAVVDGSDDAGSGGPDGPVGIDDAHEGDGAALLYRGETLDEWEYVGVFHAGEGPRGAPVWECPELLTFEDARLLHVSDDDRVAYYLGDADLGSEGERSEPSERTGSVATREQSAPAGSDAAAPEFHVREAGLLDHGDFYAPQSLWDEEHDRYLTWGWLPETRDGSAQWDAGWSGTMSLPRVIDTDGDGRLRQRPAPEVTEAREDHALSAALALDGEERPLDARGAALELDCTLRLGDAEAVGLSVLESPAATERTVIRYDGETVTVDRSESGGDERVNRAPRGMPVDGGDDSERSVSLRVFVDGSTLELFANERRCLTTRVYPTRADADRVSAFAVGGDAEVEIDAWTMAGTWPTSTGR
;
A
#
# COMPACT_ATOMS: atom_id res chain seq x y z
N MET A 1 -8.19 -41.01 -0.90
CA MET A 1 -7.37 -40.18 0.00
C MET A 1 -7.15 -40.95 1.30
N HIS A 2 -5.94 -40.97 1.86
CA HIS A 2 -5.71 -41.60 3.18
C HIS A 2 -6.18 -40.66 4.30
N THR A 3 -6.80 -41.21 5.34
CA THR A 3 -7.22 -40.47 6.55
C THR A 3 -6.02 -39.83 7.25
N ALA A 4 -6.22 -38.64 7.81
CA ALA A 4 -5.28 -38.06 8.77
C ALA A 4 -5.29 -38.92 10.07
N PRO A 5 -4.12 -39.32 10.60
CA PRO A 5 -4.03 -40.13 11.81
C PRO A 5 -4.17 -39.23 13.06
N VAL A 6 -5.32 -38.57 13.17
CA VAL A 6 -5.64 -37.61 14.23
C VAL A 6 -7.00 -37.94 14.84
N HIS A 7 -7.13 -37.72 16.15
CA HIS A 7 -8.35 -37.82 16.94
C HIS A 7 -8.98 -36.43 17.06
N VAL A 8 -10.18 -36.26 16.52
CA VAL A 8 -10.84 -34.94 16.41
C VAL A 8 -12.05 -34.84 17.33
N GLY A 9 -12.06 -33.81 18.17
CA GLY A 9 -13.21 -33.43 19.00
C GLY A 9 -14.11 -32.42 18.27
N VAL A 10 -15.31 -32.82 17.85
CA VAL A 10 -16.27 -31.93 17.16
C VAL A 10 -17.15 -31.23 18.19
N LEU A 11 -16.94 -29.93 18.36
CA LEU A 11 -17.63 -29.09 19.34
C LEU A 11 -19.11 -28.86 18.97
N ALA A 12 -19.98 -28.85 19.98
CA ALA A 12 -21.41 -28.59 19.81
C ALA A 12 -22.04 -27.83 20.99
N ALA A 13 -22.81 -26.79 20.67
CA ALA A 13 -23.63 -26.03 21.63
C ALA A 13 -25.06 -26.62 21.82
N ASP A 14 -25.65 -27.15 20.76
CA ASP A 14 -27.07 -27.55 20.63
C ASP A 14 -27.28 -28.68 19.59
N GLU A 15 -28.53 -29.17 19.45
CA GLU A 15 -28.92 -30.28 18.54
C GLU A 15 -28.69 -29.96 17.04
N HIS A 16 -28.46 -31.03 16.26
CA HIS A 16 -27.82 -30.96 14.95
C HIS A 16 -28.75 -30.55 13.79
N SER A 17 -28.39 -29.47 13.08
CA SER A 17 -28.89 -29.19 11.73
C SER A 17 -28.49 -30.29 10.72
N ALA A 18 -29.10 -30.31 9.54
CA ALA A 18 -28.70 -31.24 8.48
C ALA A 18 -27.24 -31.00 8.06
N GLU A 19 -26.86 -29.74 7.91
CA GLU A 19 -25.50 -29.29 7.63
C GLU A 19 -24.48 -29.85 8.63
N ARG A 20 -24.71 -29.68 9.93
CA ARG A 20 -23.77 -30.17 10.96
C ARG A 20 -23.65 -31.69 11.00
N ARG A 21 -24.72 -32.42 10.69
CA ARG A 21 -24.65 -33.89 10.56
C ARG A 21 -23.82 -34.30 9.36
N SER A 22 -23.97 -33.62 8.23
CA SER A 22 -23.19 -33.86 7.01
C SER A 22 -21.71 -33.50 7.21
N ALA A 23 -21.43 -32.35 7.84
CA ALA A 23 -20.08 -31.92 8.22
C ALA A 23 -19.37 -32.97 9.09
N ARG A 24 -20.05 -33.49 10.13
CA ARG A 24 -19.50 -34.56 10.96
C ARG A 24 -19.23 -35.84 10.18
N SER A 25 -20.15 -36.25 9.31
CA SER A 25 -19.97 -37.43 8.44
C SER A 25 -18.74 -37.28 7.53
N VAL A 26 -18.43 -36.05 7.10
CA VAL A 26 -17.21 -35.75 6.35
C VAL A 26 -15.98 -35.91 7.23
N ALA A 27 -15.98 -35.37 8.46
CA ALA A 27 -14.87 -35.57 9.41
C ALA A 27 -14.58 -37.05 9.67
N GLU A 28 -15.61 -37.89 9.82
CA GLU A 28 -15.48 -39.35 10.02
C GLU A 28 -14.82 -40.07 8.83
N ARG A 29 -14.84 -39.47 7.63
CA ARG A 29 -14.15 -40.00 6.44
C ARG A 29 -12.70 -39.54 6.33
N VAL A 30 -12.33 -38.43 6.95
CA VAL A 30 -11.02 -37.80 6.76
C VAL A 30 -10.10 -37.89 7.97
N ALA A 31 -10.63 -38.08 9.18
CA ALA A 31 -9.87 -38.30 10.41
C ALA A 31 -9.82 -39.79 10.82
N ALA A 32 -8.89 -40.16 11.70
CA ALA A 32 -8.80 -41.55 12.18
C ALA A 32 -9.91 -41.88 13.17
N SER A 33 -10.35 -40.89 13.95
CA SER A 33 -11.51 -41.01 14.84
C SER A 33 -12.06 -39.63 15.18
N VAL A 34 -13.37 -39.59 15.40
CA VAL A 34 -14.13 -38.36 15.66
C VAL A 34 -15.06 -38.59 16.84
N GLU A 35 -15.06 -37.67 17.80
CA GLU A 35 -15.98 -37.66 18.94
C GLU A 35 -16.78 -36.36 18.98
N SER A 36 -18.03 -36.40 19.45
CA SER A 36 -18.81 -35.18 19.68
C SER A 36 -18.56 -34.67 21.09
N VAL A 37 -18.13 -33.42 21.19
CA VAL A 37 -17.77 -32.75 22.45
C VAL A 37 -18.75 -31.62 22.71
N SER A 38 -19.49 -31.69 23.82
CA SER A 38 -20.46 -30.65 24.17
C SER A 38 -19.76 -29.47 24.86
N LEU A 39 -20.03 -28.24 24.41
CA LEU A 39 -19.48 -27.03 25.06
C LEU A 39 -19.91 -26.93 26.52
N SER A 40 -21.13 -27.33 26.87
CA SER A 40 -21.58 -27.34 28.28
C SER A 40 -20.85 -28.39 29.12
N ALA A 41 -20.49 -29.54 28.54
CA ALA A 41 -19.66 -30.54 29.22
C ALA A 41 -18.21 -30.06 29.39
N VAL A 42 -17.66 -29.34 28.40
CA VAL A 42 -16.35 -28.67 28.50
C VAL A 42 -16.38 -27.62 29.63
N ALA A 43 -17.39 -26.75 29.65
CA ALA A 43 -17.57 -25.75 30.70
C ALA A 43 -17.72 -26.37 32.10
N ALA A 44 -18.36 -27.55 32.20
CA ALA A 44 -18.50 -28.30 33.45
C ALA A 44 -17.22 -29.08 33.86
N GLY A 45 -16.17 -29.10 33.02
CA GLY A 45 -14.95 -29.87 33.26
C GLY A 45 -15.15 -31.39 33.15
N GLU A 46 -16.15 -31.83 32.39
CA GLU A 46 -16.50 -33.25 32.21
C GLU A 46 -15.75 -33.92 31.05
N VAL A 47 -15.04 -33.13 30.24
CA VAL A 47 -14.28 -33.57 29.06
C VAL A 47 -12.80 -33.24 29.24
N ASP A 48 -11.94 -34.21 28.96
CA ASP A 48 -10.48 -34.03 28.88
C ASP A 48 -10.12 -33.64 27.44
N LEU A 49 -9.80 -32.35 27.21
CA LEU A 49 -9.50 -31.85 25.87
C LEU A 49 -8.14 -32.34 25.34
N ASP A 50 -7.21 -32.71 26.22
CA ASP A 50 -5.88 -33.21 25.85
C ASP A 50 -5.94 -34.59 25.18
N ALA A 51 -7.11 -35.25 25.23
CA ALA A 51 -7.35 -36.48 24.50
C ALA A 51 -7.42 -36.27 22.97
N PHE A 52 -7.63 -35.02 22.50
CA PHE A 52 -7.83 -34.69 21.09
C PHE A 52 -6.60 -34.02 20.48
N ASP A 53 -6.19 -34.51 19.31
CA ASP A 53 -5.12 -33.88 18.52
C ASP A 53 -5.58 -32.55 17.93
N ALA A 54 -6.88 -32.42 17.62
CA ALA A 54 -7.49 -31.16 17.19
C ALA A 54 -8.97 -31.10 17.59
N LEU A 55 -9.46 -29.89 17.86
CA LEU A 55 -10.87 -29.57 17.99
C LEU A 55 -11.39 -28.98 16.68
N TRP A 56 -12.66 -29.21 16.37
CA TRP A 56 -13.34 -28.58 15.24
C TRP A 56 -14.71 -28.09 15.65
N TRP A 57 -15.00 -26.83 15.35
CA TRP A 57 -16.33 -26.28 15.44
C TRP A 57 -16.82 -25.72 14.09
N HIS A 58 -17.90 -26.32 13.59
CA HIS A 58 -18.60 -25.88 12.40
C HIS A 58 -20.02 -25.41 12.76
N ARG A 59 -20.43 -24.25 12.22
CA ARG A 59 -21.73 -23.66 12.52
C ARG A 59 -22.36 -22.99 11.29
N ASP A 60 -23.62 -23.31 11.04
CA ASP A 60 -24.50 -22.74 10.01
C ASP A 60 -25.48 -21.70 10.58
N ALA A 61 -25.83 -21.80 11.86
CA ALA A 61 -26.68 -20.85 12.57
C ALA A 61 -25.91 -19.58 13.01
N PRO A 62 -26.62 -18.45 13.25
CA PRO A 62 -26.02 -17.24 13.84
C PRO A 62 -25.27 -17.52 15.14
N PHE A 63 -24.22 -16.72 15.41
CA PHE A 63 -23.34 -16.92 16.55
C PHE A 63 -23.97 -16.53 17.89
N ASP A 64 -24.74 -15.45 17.94
CA ASP A 64 -25.37 -14.89 19.16
C ASP A 64 -26.18 -15.93 19.97
N ASP A 65 -26.72 -16.94 19.30
CA ASP A 65 -27.46 -18.05 19.92
C ASP A 65 -26.58 -18.94 20.83
N CYS A 66 -25.25 -18.77 20.82
CA CYS A 66 -24.31 -19.57 21.61
C CYS A 66 -23.27 -18.77 22.42
N ASP A 67 -23.42 -17.46 22.56
CA ASP A 67 -22.49 -16.60 23.31
C ASP A 67 -22.19 -17.13 24.72
N ALA A 68 -23.23 -17.40 25.51
CA ALA A 68 -23.08 -17.87 26.89
C ALA A 68 -22.38 -19.24 26.98
N PRO A 69 -22.83 -20.29 26.29
CA PRO A 69 -22.14 -21.59 26.30
C PRO A 69 -20.67 -21.53 25.85
N VAL A 70 -20.32 -20.65 24.92
CA VAL A 70 -18.94 -20.47 24.46
C VAL A 70 -18.10 -19.74 25.50
N ALA A 71 -18.62 -18.63 26.04
CA ALA A 71 -17.95 -17.88 27.08
C ALA A 71 -17.66 -18.75 28.31
N ASP A 72 -18.60 -19.63 28.69
CA ASP A 72 -18.43 -20.56 29.80
C ASP A 72 -17.37 -21.64 29.52
N ALA A 73 -17.27 -22.14 28.28
CA ALA A 73 -16.28 -23.13 27.85
C ALA A 73 -14.91 -22.52 27.51
N GLY A 74 -14.87 -21.21 27.25
CA GLY A 74 -13.73 -20.47 26.74
C GLY A 74 -12.44 -20.68 27.52
N PRO A 75 -12.42 -20.59 28.87
CA PRO A 75 -11.21 -20.81 29.65
C PRO A 75 -10.57 -22.19 29.44
N ALA A 76 -11.38 -23.25 29.29
CA ALA A 76 -10.86 -24.61 29.08
C ALA A 76 -10.30 -24.79 27.66
N ILE A 77 -10.98 -24.24 26.65
CA ILE A 77 -10.51 -24.26 25.26
C ILE A 77 -9.24 -23.43 25.12
N ARG A 78 -9.16 -22.25 25.77
CA ARG A 78 -7.96 -21.42 25.78
C ARG A 78 -6.78 -22.16 26.40
N ALA A 79 -6.97 -22.82 27.55
CA ALA A 79 -5.92 -23.61 28.18
C ALA A 79 -5.43 -24.76 27.29
N TYR A 80 -6.33 -25.41 26.55
CA TYR A 80 -5.97 -26.42 25.55
C TYR A 80 -5.10 -25.84 24.42
N LEU A 81 -5.45 -24.66 23.91
CA LEU A 81 -4.65 -23.97 22.88
C LEU A 81 -3.27 -23.55 23.44
N ASP A 82 -3.21 -22.98 24.63
CA ASP A 82 -1.95 -22.59 25.30
C ASP A 82 -1.01 -23.78 25.52
N ALA A 83 -1.55 -25.00 25.60
CA ALA A 83 -0.79 -26.24 25.73
C ALA A 83 -0.31 -26.83 24.37
N GLY A 84 -0.53 -26.13 23.26
CA GLY A 84 -0.16 -26.59 21.90
C GLY A 84 -1.31 -27.24 21.13
N GLY A 85 -2.53 -27.17 21.63
CA GLY A 85 -3.72 -27.73 20.98
C GLY A 85 -4.10 -27.02 19.67
N GLY A 86 -4.86 -27.71 18.82
CA GLY A 86 -5.31 -27.18 17.54
C GLY A 86 -6.82 -26.97 17.49
N LEU A 87 -7.30 -25.86 16.92
CA LEU A 87 -8.73 -25.60 16.72
C LEU A 87 -9.04 -25.20 15.27
N VAL A 88 -10.07 -25.81 14.68
CA VAL A 88 -10.66 -25.32 13.43
C VAL A 88 -11.99 -24.64 13.76
N LEU A 89 -12.18 -23.41 13.28
CA LEU A 89 -13.46 -22.70 13.28
C LEU A 89 -13.91 -22.56 11.83
N SER A 90 -15.10 -23.05 11.47
CA SER A 90 -15.59 -22.93 10.09
C SER A 90 -17.00 -22.36 9.99
N ALA A 91 -17.23 -21.60 8.91
CA ALA A 91 -18.42 -20.80 8.67
C ALA A 91 -18.72 -19.90 9.88
N ARG A 92 -19.98 -19.85 10.36
CA ARG A 92 -20.41 -18.95 11.45
C ARG A 92 -19.90 -19.33 12.85
N ALA A 93 -18.93 -20.25 12.95
CA ALA A 93 -18.18 -20.47 14.17
C ALA A 93 -17.01 -19.46 14.33
N LEU A 94 -16.60 -18.79 13.25
CA LEU A 94 -15.45 -17.86 13.28
C LEU A 94 -15.57 -16.73 14.32
N PRO A 95 -16.74 -16.11 14.59
CA PRO A 95 -16.86 -15.09 15.62
C PRO A 95 -16.46 -15.55 17.03
N ALA A 96 -16.32 -16.86 17.26
CA ALA A 96 -15.82 -17.41 18.52
C ALA A 96 -14.41 -16.95 18.88
N VAL A 97 -13.62 -16.40 17.95
CA VAL A 97 -12.27 -15.89 18.23
C VAL A 97 -12.23 -14.90 19.40
N VAL A 98 -13.26 -14.05 19.53
CA VAL A 98 -13.34 -13.06 20.63
C VAL A 98 -13.66 -13.70 21.98
N PRO A 99 -14.80 -14.41 22.18
CA PRO A 99 -15.12 -15.01 23.48
C PRO A 99 -14.18 -16.15 23.90
N LEU A 100 -13.42 -16.75 22.96
CA LEU A 100 -12.36 -17.71 23.28
C LEU A 100 -11.01 -17.05 23.61
N GLY A 101 -10.90 -15.72 23.46
CA GLY A 101 -9.66 -14.97 23.68
C GLY A 101 -8.55 -15.35 22.70
N ILE A 102 -8.89 -15.64 21.44
CA ILE A 102 -7.96 -15.95 20.35
C ILE A 102 -7.53 -14.65 19.66
N ASP A 103 -8.47 -13.75 19.40
CA ASP A 103 -8.24 -12.44 18.76
C ASP A 103 -9.20 -11.41 19.39
N SER A 104 -8.84 -10.13 19.35
CA SER A 104 -9.69 -9.03 19.82
C SER A 104 -10.70 -8.56 18.76
N VAL A 105 -10.49 -8.89 17.49
CA VAL A 105 -11.30 -8.41 16.37
C VAL A 105 -12.11 -9.56 15.77
N ALA A 106 -13.43 -9.43 15.82
CA ALA A 106 -14.36 -10.36 15.18
C ALA A 106 -14.45 -10.11 13.67
N PRO A 107 -14.82 -11.12 12.86
CA PRO A 107 -15.22 -10.90 11.47
C PRO A 107 -16.39 -9.92 11.39
N ASP A 108 -16.26 -8.91 10.52
CA ASP A 108 -17.25 -7.84 10.30
C ASP A 108 -18.37 -8.26 9.33
N ALA A 109 -18.20 -9.34 8.57
CA ALA A 109 -19.21 -9.88 7.67
C ALA A 109 -19.63 -11.30 8.08
N THR A 110 -20.89 -11.46 8.52
CA THR A 110 -21.46 -12.79 8.83
C THR A 110 -22.83 -12.97 8.21
N GLY A 111 -23.05 -14.11 7.55
CA GLY A 111 -24.20 -14.24 6.67
C GLY A 111 -24.39 -15.64 6.12
N ALA A 112 -25.38 -15.77 5.25
CA ALA A 112 -25.58 -16.92 4.42
C ALA A 112 -25.85 -16.41 3.01
N THR A 113 -25.21 -17.02 2.02
CA THR A 113 -25.32 -16.61 0.63
C THR A 113 -25.78 -17.77 -0.24
N HIS A 114 -26.63 -17.46 -1.21
CA HIS A 114 -26.95 -18.37 -2.30
C HIS A 114 -25.99 -18.05 -3.43
N SER A 115 -25.08 -18.97 -3.75
CA SER A 115 -24.20 -18.79 -4.89
C SER A 115 -24.85 -19.40 -6.13
N ASP A 116 -25.07 -18.58 -7.14
CA ASP A 116 -25.44 -19.03 -8.49
C ASP A 116 -24.22 -19.57 -9.26
N ASP A 117 -23.02 -19.45 -8.69
CA ASP A 117 -21.74 -19.78 -9.28
C ASP A 117 -20.88 -20.70 -8.39
N VAL A 118 -19.69 -21.06 -8.88
CA VAL A 118 -18.68 -21.76 -8.08
C VAL A 118 -18.03 -20.78 -7.11
N ALA A 119 -17.94 -21.16 -5.83
CA ALA A 119 -17.27 -20.41 -4.78
C ALA A 119 -16.08 -21.18 -4.18
N GLY A 120 -15.11 -20.44 -3.67
CA GLY A 120 -13.80 -20.98 -3.37
C GLY A 120 -12.87 -20.04 -2.61
N TYR A 121 -11.59 -20.40 -2.63
CA TYR A 121 -10.50 -19.64 -2.03
C TYR A 121 -9.37 -19.41 -3.03
N ARG A 122 -8.75 -18.23 -2.96
CA ARG A 122 -7.51 -17.89 -3.66
C ARG A 122 -6.41 -17.74 -2.62
N VAL A 123 -5.41 -18.61 -2.66
CA VAL A 123 -4.29 -18.63 -1.71
C VAL A 123 -3.36 -17.45 -1.99
N ARG A 124 -2.82 -16.82 -0.95
CA ARG A 124 -1.77 -15.79 -1.09
C ARG A 124 -0.43 -16.42 -1.46
N GLU A 125 0.36 -15.72 -2.27
CA GLU A 125 1.65 -16.24 -2.73
C GLU A 125 2.61 -16.57 -1.58
N ILE A 126 2.70 -15.69 -0.58
CA ILE A 126 3.48 -15.93 0.64
C ILE A 126 2.98 -17.11 1.48
N HIS A 127 1.89 -17.79 1.08
CA HIS A 127 1.36 -18.98 1.74
C HIS A 127 1.15 -20.15 0.77
N ARG A 128 1.71 -20.10 -0.44
CA ARG A 128 1.58 -21.15 -1.47
C ARG A 128 1.90 -22.55 -0.95
N ASP A 129 2.97 -22.68 -0.15
CA ASP A 129 3.44 -23.95 0.40
C ASP A 129 2.81 -24.33 1.75
N HIS A 130 1.79 -23.60 2.20
CA HIS A 130 1.14 -23.89 3.48
C HIS A 130 0.52 -25.30 3.46
N PRO A 131 0.74 -26.16 4.47
CA PRO A 131 0.24 -27.55 4.48
C PRO A 131 -1.28 -27.69 4.35
N LEU A 132 -2.04 -26.65 4.75
CA LEU A 132 -3.48 -26.57 4.49
C LEU A 132 -3.82 -26.75 3.00
N PHE A 133 -2.98 -26.22 2.11
CA PHE A 133 -3.19 -26.19 0.68
C PHE A 133 -2.48 -27.34 -0.08
N GLU A 134 -1.89 -28.31 0.63
CA GLU A 134 -1.15 -29.40 0.03
C GLU A 134 -2.01 -30.21 -0.98
N GLY A 135 -1.54 -30.24 -2.22
CA GLY A 135 -2.15 -30.96 -3.34
C GLY A 135 -3.37 -30.26 -3.95
N PHE A 136 -3.49 -28.95 -3.75
CA PHE A 136 -4.30 -28.07 -4.58
C PHE A 136 -3.42 -27.30 -5.58
N GLY A 137 -4.04 -26.81 -6.65
CA GLY A 137 -3.36 -26.08 -7.72
C GLY A 137 -2.80 -26.99 -8.82
N ASP A 138 -2.55 -26.39 -9.97
CA ASP A 138 -1.79 -26.99 -11.07
C ASP A 138 -0.35 -26.49 -10.96
N PRO A 139 0.64 -27.38 -10.72
CA PRO A 139 2.04 -26.96 -10.61
C PRO A 139 2.58 -26.29 -11.89
N ASP A 140 1.91 -26.46 -13.03
CA ASP A 140 2.31 -25.89 -14.32
C ASP A 140 1.57 -24.58 -14.67
N ALA A 141 0.52 -24.18 -13.93
CA ALA A 141 -0.34 -23.06 -14.29
C ALA A 141 0.22 -21.66 -13.95
N GLY A 142 1.30 -21.58 -13.16
CA GLY A 142 1.81 -20.32 -12.63
C GLY A 142 0.88 -19.69 -11.58
N GLY A 143 1.44 -19.12 -10.51
CA GLY A 143 0.66 -18.49 -9.45
C GLY A 143 0.17 -19.44 -8.33
N PRO A 144 -0.37 -18.88 -7.23
CA PRO A 144 -0.82 -19.64 -6.08
C PRO A 144 -2.12 -20.43 -6.35
N PRO A 145 -2.45 -21.46 -5.54
CA PRO A 145 -3.63 -22.29 -5.75
C PRO A 145 -4.96 -21.53 -5.73
N ARG A 146 -5.87 -21.92 -6.65
CA ARG A 146 -7.31 -21.62 -6.58
C ARG A 146 -8.06 -22.90 -6.17
N ILE A 147 -8.92 -22.80 -5.16
CA ILE A 147 -9.60 -23.94 -4.55
C ILE A 147 -11.10 -23.74 -4.62
N SER A 148 -11.80 -24.53 -5.42
CA SER A 148 -13.27 -24.51 -5.48
C SER A 148 -13.85 -25.46 -4.42
N VAL A 149 -14.64 -24.93 -3.49
CA VAL A 149 -15.21 -25.71 -2.38
C VAL A 149 -16.74 -25.76 -2.37
N VAL A 150 -17.42 -24.92 -3.14
CA VAL A 150 -18.89 -24.93 -3.27
C VAL A 150 -19.25 -24.73 -4.74
N GLY A 151 -20.12 -25.58 -5.27
CA GLY A 151 -20.63 -25.42 -6.64
C GLY A 151 -21.95 -24.64 -6.68
N PRO A 152 -22.45 -24.33 -7.90
CA PRO A 152 -23.69 -23.57 -8.08
C PRO A 152 -24.89 -24.21 -7.38
N GLY A 153 -25.72 -23.37 -6.79
CA GLY A 153 -27.00 -23.75 -6.23
C GLY A 153 -26.94 -24.17 -4.76
N GLY A 154 -27.78 -23.52 -3.96
CA GLY A 154 -28.01 -23.76 -2.54
C GLY A 154 -27.30 -22.76 -1.63
N GLU A 155 -27.76 -22.68 -0.39
CA GLU A 155 -27.31 -21.67 0.57
C GLU A 155 -26.11 -22.19 1.39
N ALA A 156 -25.15 -21.31 1.67
CA ALA A 156 -23.97 -21.63 2.45
C ALA A 156 -23.65 -20.48 3.42
N ALA A 157 -23.36 -20.84 4.68
CA ALA A 157 -23.05 -19.90 5.73
C ALA A 157 -21.59 -19.41 5.61
N TYR A 158 -21.36 -18.16 5.98
CA TYR A 158 -20.04 -17.54 6.02
C TYR A 158 -19.89 -16.63 7.25
N ALA A 159 -18.64 -16.44 7.67
CA ALA A 159 -18.20 -15.40 8.57
C ALA A 159 -16.75 -15.05 8.19
N ARG A 160 -16.48 -13.82 7.79
CA ARG A 160 -15.19 -13.42 7.20
C ARG A 160 -14.91 -11.94 7.50
N TYR A 161 -13.69 -11.52 7.24
CA TYR A 161 -13.33 -10.11 7.34
C TYR A 161 -13.48 -9.49 5.95
N ASP A 162 -14.22 -8.39 5.81
CA ASP A 162 -14.44 -7.69 4.53
C ASP A 162 -13.73 -6.33 4.57
N ASP A 163 -14.03 -5.49 5.56
CA ASP A 163 -13.43 -4.17 5.75
C ASP A 163 -12.32 -4.19 6.80
N LEU A 164 -12.41 -5.09 7.78
CA LEU A 164 -11.42 -5.20 8.86
C LEU A 164 -10.31 -6.20 8.55
N LEU A 165 -9.31 -6.23 9.42
CA LEU A 165 -8.38 -7.34 9.57
C LEU A 165 -8.47 -7.90 10.99
N PRO A 166 -8.22 -9.21 11.20
CA PRO A 166 -7.98 -9.72 12.56
C PRO A 166 -6.78 -8.96 13.17
N ALA A 167 -6.71 -8.79 14.49
CA ALA A 167 -5.57 -8.10 15.12
C ALA A 167 -4.28 -8.93 14.99
N ASN A 168 -4.36 -10.24 15.23
CA ASN A 168 -3.20 -11.13 15.29
C ASN A 168 -3.29 -12.31 14.30
N GLY A 169 -4.35 -12.36 13.48
CA GLY A 169 -4.59 -13.44 12.52
C GLY A 169 -3.92 -13.21 11.18
N ASP A 170 -3.27 -14.22 10.63
CA ASP A 170 -2.70 -14.19 9.29
C ASP A 170 -3.74 -14.58 8.24
N VAL A 171 -3.96 -13.70 7.27
CA VAL A 171 -4.81 -14.00 6.12
C VAL A 171 -4.10 -15.01 5.23
N LEU A 172 -4.62 -16.21 5.04
CA LEU A 172 -4.02 -17.21 4.15
C LEU A 172 -4.60 -17.16 2.73
N ALA A 173 -5.88 -16.83 2.62
CA ALA A 173 -6.60 -16.80 1.34
C ALA A 173 -7.82 -15.85 1.39
N CYS A 174 -8.13 -15.22 0.24
CA CYS A 174 -9.40 -14.52 0.03
C CYS A 174 -10.43 -15.45 -0.60
N ALA A 175 -11.69 -15.02 -0.65
CA ALA A 175 -12.76 -15.74 -1.33
C ALA A 175 -12.66 -15.62 -2.86
N THR A 176 -13.26 -16.57 -3.55
CA THR A 176 -13.49 -16.52 -5.01
C THR A 176 -14.94 -16.79 -5.32
N HIS A 177 -15.52 -16.09 -6.29
CA HIS A 177 -16.90 -16.29 -6.77
C HIS A 177 -16.93 -16.22 -8.30
N GLY A 178 -17.55 -17.21 -8.96
CA GLY A 178 -17.63 -17.22 -10.42
C GLY A 178 -16.27 -17.28 -11.13
N GLY A 179 -15.21 -17.71 -10.44
CA GLY A 179 -13.86 -17.68 -10.95
C GLY A 179 -13.13 -16.34 -10.78
N HIS A 180 -13.76 -15.34 -10.18
CA HIS A 180 -13.13 -14.06 -9.82
C HIS A 180 -12.58 -14.10 -8.38
N ASP A 181 -11.44 -13.46 -8.16
CA ASP A 181 -10.85 -13.30 -6.83
C ASP A 181 -11.44 -12.04 -6.19
N ILE A 182 -11.97 -12.17 -4.97
CA ILE A 182 -12.55 -11.05 -4.24
C ILE A 182 -11.62 -10.74 -3.07
N HIS A 183 -10.54 -10.01 -3.34
CA HIS A 183 -9.46 -9.77 -2.38
C HIS A 183 -9.92 -9.19 -1.03
N PRO A 184 -10.90 -8.25 -0.98
CA PRO A 184 -11.41 -7.74 0.29
C PRO A 184 -12.03 -8.82 1.19
N GLU A 185 -12.57 -9.91 0.62
CA GLU A 185 -13.22 -10.97 1.38
C GLU A 185 -12.18 -11.96 1.95
N LYS A 186 -11.55 -11.62 3.09
CA LYS A 186 -10.52 -12.44 3.73
C LYS A 186 -11.15 -13.64 4.43
N ALA A 187 -10.97 -14.82 3.84
CA ALA A 187 -11.84 -15.98 4.08
C ALA A 187 -11.16 -17.15 4.81
N VAL A 188 -9.84 -17.26 4.75
CA VAL A 188 -9.06 -18.28 5.48
C VAL A 188 -8.02 -17.58 6.32
N ILE A 189 -8.06 -17.79 7.63
CA ILE A 189 -7.19 -17.10 8.60
C ILE A 189 -6.48 -18.13 9.49
N GLU A 190 -5.23 -17.87 9.87
CA GLU A 190 -4.50 -18.63 10.90
C GLU A 190 -4.16 -17.75 12.09
N TRP A 191 -4.31 -18.26 13.31
CA TRP A 191 -3.81 -17.63 14.53
C TRP A 191 -2.83 -18.55 15.25
N ARG A 192 -1.79 -17.95 15.86
CA ARG A 192 -0.93 -18.62 16.84
C ARG A 192 -1.32 -18.19 18.25
N VAL A 193 -1.47 -19.18 19.13
CA VAL A 193 -2.11 -19.01 20.42
C VAL A 193 -1.24 -19.60 21.52
N GLY A 194 -0.67 -18.73 22.36
CA GLY A 194 0.30 -19.13 23.38
C GLY A 194 1.73 -19.23 22.81
N GLY A 195 2.74 -19.24 23.69
CA GLY A 195 4.15 -19.12 23.28
C GLY A 195 4.56 -17.69 22.88
N ASP A 196 5.85 -17.46 22.66
CA ASP A 196 6.34 -16.20 22.09
C ASP A 196 5.86 -16.13 20.64
N ALA A 197 4.76 -15.43 20.39
CA ALA A 197 4.14 -15.29 19.06
C ALA A 197 5.14 -14.71 18.02
N ASP A 198 6.17 -14.03 18.50
CA ASP A 198 7.14 -13.28 17.69
C ASP A 198 8.50 -13.97 17.53
N GLY A 199 8.66 -15.21 18.02
CA GLY A 199 9.94 -15.91 17.96
C GLY A 199 11.01 -15.20 18.79
N GLY A 200 10.95 -15.35 20.11
CA GLY A 200 12.00 -14.84 21.00
C GLY A 200 13.38 -15.43 20.67
N ASP A 201 14.38 -14.53 20.65
CA ASP A 201 15.84 -14.70 20.67
C ASP A 201 16.35 -16.11 20.27
N GLY A 202 16.94 -16.20 19.06
CA GLY A 202 17.25 -17.40 18.28
C GLY A 202 18.15 -18.49 18.89
N ASP A 203 18.22 -18.61 20.21
CA ASP A 203 19.03 -19.61 20.92
C ASP A 203 18.24 -20.48 21.92
N ARG A 204 16.90 -20.35 22.01
CA ARG A 204 16.03 -21.33 22.70
C ARG A 204 14.71 -21.55 21.96
N PRO A 205 14.32 -22.80 21.63
CA PRO A 205 12.98 -23.06 21.13
C PRO A 205 11.98 -22.74 22.24
N GLY A 206 11.24 -21.64 22.08
CA GLY A 206 10.09 -21.31 22.93
C GLY A 206 9.08 -22.46 22.95
N ALA A 207 8.35 -22.62 24.06
CA ALA A 207 7.30 -23.63 24.14
C ALA A 207 6.28 -23.39 23.02
N ALA A 208 6.07 -24.39 22.16
CA ALA A 208 5.17 -24.29 21.02
C ALA A 208 3.74 -23.99 21.49
N GLY A 209 3.25 -22.79 21.21
CA GLY A 209 1.83 -22.47 21.34
C GLY A 209 0.98 -23.31 20.39
N GLY A 210 -0.33 -23.30 20.64
CA GLY A 210 -1.33 -23.88 19.76
C GLY A 210 -1.61 -23.02 18.53
N ALA A 211 -2.52 -23.49 17.69
CA ALA A 211 -2.94 -22.74 16.51
C ALA A 211 -4.43 -22.92 16.20
N VAL A 212 -4.99 -21.91 15.55
CA VAL A 212 -6.39 -21.86 15.14
C VAL A 212 -6.47 -21.62 13.65
N LEU A 213 -7.24 -22.43 12.92
CA LEU A 213 -7.57 -22.22 11.52
C LEU A 213 -9.03 -21.78 11.39
N GLY A 214 -9.23 -20.56 10.89
CA GLY A 214 -10.51 -20.02 10.49
C GLY A 214 -10.80 -20.33 9.03
N LEU A 215 -11.84 -21.12 8.75
CA LEU A 215 -12.38 -21.38 7.41
C LEU A 215 -13.71 -20.65 7.28
N GLY A 216 -13.61 -19.32 7.18
CA GLY A 216 -14.71 -18.38 7.27
C GLY A 216 -15.53 -18.20 6.00
N GLY A 217 -14.90 -18.36 4.84
CA GLY A 217 -15.61 -18.29 3.56
C GLY A 217 -16.56 -19.46 3.31
N THR A 218 -17.31 -19.36 2.23
CA THR A 218 -18.43 -20.25 1.87
C THR A 218 -18.05 -21.73 1.90
N LEU A 219 -18.48 -22.46 2.94
CA LEU A 219 -18.24 -23.90 3.12
C LEU A 219 -19.57 -24.60 3.43
N ARG A 220 -19.89 -25.65 2.67
CA ARG A 220 -21.15 -26.39 2.78
C ARG A 220 -20.94 -27.90 2.63
N PHE A 221 -21.59 -28.70 3.47
CA PHE A 221 -21.48 -30.15 3.50
C PHE A 221 -22.81 -30.88 3.23
N ASP A 222 -23.95 -30.25 3.46
CA ASP A 222 -25.28 -30.77 3.12
C ASP A 222 -25.74 -30.31 1.72
N GLY A 223 -26.74 -31.01 1.18
CA GLY A 223 -27.29 -30.74 -0.15
C GLY A 223 -26.85 -31.73 -1.23
N PRO A 224 -27.23 -31.48 -2.50
CA PRO A 224 -26.85 -32.33 -3.61
C PRO A 224 -25.34 -32.28 -3.87
N ASP A 225 -24.81 -33.32 -4.51
CA ASP A 225 -23.42 -33.31 -4.98
C ASP A 225 -23.23 -32.21 -6.03
N ASP A 226 -22.40 -31.23 -5.68
CA ASP A 226 -22.07 -30.06 -6.48
C ASP A 226 -20.71 -30.23 -7.20
N GLY A 227 -20.11 -31.42 -7.14
CA GLY A 227 -18.85 -31.74 -7.80
C GLY A 227 -17.59 -31.35 -7.04
N HIS A 228 -17.71 -30.68 -5.88
CA HIS A 228 -16.57 -30.15 -5.10
C HIS A 228 -16.37 -30.87 -3.75
N GLY A 229 -16.98 -32.04 -3.56
CA GLY A 229 -16.91 -32.80 -2.31
C GLY A 229 -15.51 -33.30 -1.97
N TYR A 230 -14.70 -33.62 -2.99
CA TYR A 230 -13.33 -34.09 -2.79
C TYR A 230 -12.40 -32.98 -2.29
N GLU A 231 -12.57 -31.77 -2.81
CA GLU A 231 -11.84 -30.56 -2.43
C GLU A 231 -12.16 -30.19 -0.99
N ARG A 232 -13.45 -30.24 -0.58
CA ARG A 232 -13.87 -30.05 0.82
C ARG A 232 -13.26 -31.09 1.76
N GLU A 233 -13.31 -32.36 1.38
CA GLU A 233 -12.69 -33.44 2.15
C GLU A 233 -11.17 -33.23 2.30
N ARG A 234 -10.51 -32.81 1.22
CA ARG A 234 -9.07 -32.52 1.24
C ARG A 234 -8.71 -31.36 2.14
N LEU A 235 -9.42 -30.24 2.02
CA LEU A 235 -9.18 -29.06 2.84
C LEU A 235 -9.34 -29.39 4.32
N LEU A 236 -10.42 -30.09 4.69
CA LEU A 236 -10.67 -30.47 6.08
C LEU A 236 -9.63 -31.48 6.60
N ARG A 237 -9.25 -32.47 5.78
CA ARG A 237 -8.17 -33.41 6.13
C ARG A 237 -6.86 -32.67 6.39
N ASN A 238 -6.50 -31.75 5.50
CA ASN A 238 -5.27 -30.98 5.61
C ASN A 238 -5.30 -30.11 6.86
N ALA A 239 -6.42 -29.41 7.15
CA ALA A 239 -6.59 -28.64 8.38
C ALA A 239 -6.35 -29.48 9.64
N PHE A 240 -6.97 -30.66 9.74
CA PHE A 240 -6.75 -31.55 10.89
C PHE A 240 -5.32 -32.09 10.98
N ALA A 241 -4.70 -32.43 9.84
CA ALA A 241 -3.34 -32.93 9.81
C ALA A 241 -2.31 -31.85 10.18
N THR A 242 -2.50 -30.61 9.70
CA THR A 242 -1.65 -29.46 10.00
C THR A 242 -1.61 -29.19 11.50
N LEU A 243 -2.79 -29.11 12.12
CA LEU A 243 -2.93 -28.81 13.53
C LEU A 243 -2.49 -29.99 14.42
N GLY A 244 -3.03 -31.20 14.18
CA GLY A 244 -2.80 -32.35 15.07
C GLY A 244 -1.40 -32.97 15.02
N ARG A 245 -0.52 -32.51 14.11
CA ARG A 245 0.87 -32.97 14.02
C ARG A 245 1.90 -31.89 14.34
N GLY A 246 1.46 -30.66 14.63
CA GLY A 246 2.36 -29.52 14.81
C GLY A 246 3.21 -29.25 13.55
N THR A 247 2.70 -29.55 12.36
CA THR A 247 3.41 -29.33 11.08
C THR A 247 3.17 -27.92 10.56
N LEU A 248 2.96 -26.98 11.46
CA LEU A 248 2.74 -25.59 11.13
C LEU A 248 4.02 -24.98 10.52
N PRO A 249 3.92 -24.07 9.54
CA PRO A 249 5.07 -23.34 9.06
C PRO A 249 5.77 -22.61 10.21
N ALA A 250 7.11 -22.51 10.13
CA ALA A 250 7.93 -21.82 11.12
C ALA A 250 7.68 -20.31 11.15
N PHE A 251 7.24 -19.75 10.02
CA PHE A 251 6.97 -18.34 9.84
C PHE A 251 5.54 -18.14 9.33
N THR A 252 4.85 -17.15 9.89
CA THR A 252 3.52 -16.68 9.46
C THR A 252 3.58 -15.18 9.14
N GLY A 253 2.70 -14.69 8.28
CA GLY A 253 2.91 -13.49 7.45
C GLY A 253 2.85 -12.12 8.13
N ARG A 254 2.79 -12.05 9.46
CA ARG A 254 2.74 -10.79 10.24
C ARG A 254 3.92 -10.69 11.22
N PRO A 255 5.14 -10.49 10.70
CA PRO A 255 6.30 -10.28 11.55
C PRO A 255 6.20 -8.98 12.35
N THR A 256 6.72 -9.04 13.57
CA THR A 256 7.00 -7.88 14.44
C THR A 256 8.50 -7.82 14.80
N THR A 257 9.31 -8.74 14.27
CA THR A 257 10.74 -8.85 14.53
C THR A 257 11.54 -8.72 13.23
N PRO A 258 12.77 -8.19 13.29
CA PRO A 258 13.64 -8.08 12.12
C PRO A 258 13.84 -9.42 11.39
N GLU A 259 14.06 -10.51 12.13
CA GLU A 259 14.22 -11.85 11.55
C GLU A 259 12.97 -12.32 10.81
N GLY A 260 11.78 -11.99 11.34
CA GLY A 260 10.51 -12.29 10.69
C GLY A 260 10.33 -11.53 9.38
N PHE A 261 10.71 -10.25 9.34
CA PHE A 261 10.66 -9.44 8.11
C PHE A 261 11.65 -9.94 7.05
N VAL A 262 12.88 -10.30 7.44
CA VAL A 262 13.85 -10.93 6.55
C VAL A 262 13.30 -12.23 5.97
N ALA A 263 12.73 -13.10 6.82
CA ALA A 263 12.10 -14.33 6.36
C ALA A 263 10.95 -14.08 5.37
N LEU A 264 10.14 -13.04 5.59
CA LEU A 264 9.06 -12.65 4.69
C LEU A 264 9.58 -12.23 3.32
N ARG A 265 10.63 -11.38 3.27
CA ARG A 265 11.27 -10.96 2.02
C ARG A 265 11.86 -12.14 1.26
N GLU A 266 12.52 -13.06 1.96
CA GLU A 266 13.12 -14.26 1.36
C GLU A 266 12.09 -15.18 0.69
N ARG A 267 10.82 -15.17 1.14
CA ARG A 267 9.75 -15.92 0.46
C ARG A 267 9.47 -15.43 -0.96
N LEU A 268 9.85 -14.19 -1.27
CA LEU A 268 9.59 -13.53 -2.55
C LEU A 268 10.89 -13.23 -3.31
N ALA A 269 12.04 -13.70 -2.83
CA ALA A 269 13.35 -13.38 -3.41
C ALA A 269 13.59 -13.97 -4.81
N ASP A 270 12.84 -15.02 -5.19
CA ASP A 270 12.90 -15.62 -6.53
C ASP A 270 12.15 -14.78 -7.59
N ASP A 271 11.36 -13.78 -7.19
CA ASP A 271 10.69 -12.86 -8.11
C ASP A 271 11.67 -11.82 -8.65
N HIS A 272 12.09 -11.97 -9.91
CA HIS A 272 13.03 -11.04 -10.55
C HIS A 272 12.44 -9.66 -10.86
N HIS A 273 11.15 -9.43 -10.60
CA HIS A 273 10.53 -8.11 -10.65
C HIS A 273 10.70 -7.33 -9.35
N ARG A 274 11.11 -7.95 -8.24
CA ARG A 274 11.30 -7.22 -6.97
C ARG A 274 12.45 -6.20 -7.10
N PRO A 275 12.24 -4.94 -6.70
CA PRO A 275 13.31 -3.97 -6.58
C PRO A 275 14.34 -4.43 -5.54
N ALA A 276 15.61 -4.31 -5.89
CA ALA A 276 16.75 -4.60 -5.04
C ALA A 276 17.14 -3.40 -4.17
N TYR A 277 17.04 -2.17 -4.69
CA TYR A 277 17.51 -0.95 -4.03
C TYR A 277 16.49 0.17 -3.88
N HIS A 278 15.26 0.01 -4.38
CA HIS A 278 14.13 0.85 -3.97
C HIS A 278 13.50 0.29 -2.69
N LEU A 279 12.96 1.21 -1.87
CA LEU A 279 12.17 0.82 -0.70
C LEU A 279 10.88 0.16 -1.19
N SER A 280 10.72 -1.12 -0.91
CA SER A 280 9.56 -1.94 -1.26
C SER A 280 9.02 -2.65 -0.02
N PRO A 281 7.73 -3.02 0.03
CA PRO A 281 7.20 -3.69 1.20
C PRO A 281 7.83 -5.09 1.36
N PRO A 282 7.91 -5.62 2.59
CA PRO A 282 8.46 -6.95 2.82
C PRO A 282 7.60 -8.05 2.14
N ALA A 283 6.30 -7.82 2.04
CA ALA A 283 5.33 -8.46 1.14
C ALA A 283 4.09 -7.56 1.07
N ASN A 284 3.08 -7.93 0.28
CA ASN A 284 1.77 -7.27 0.25
C ASN A 284 1.80 -5.86 -0.33
N TRP A 285 0.89 -5.00 0.10
CA TRP A 285 0.62 -3.70 -0.49
C TRP A 285 1.38 -2.59 0.22
N LEU A 286 1.99 -1.70 -0.56
CA LEU A 286 2.50 -0.40 -0.14
C LEU A 286 2.02 0.68 -1.11
N ASN A 287 1.59 1.82 -0.59
CA ASN A 287 1.38 3.03 -1.38
C ASN A 287 2.09 4.24 -0.76
N ASP A 288 1.34 5.25 -0.33
CA ASP A 288 1.85 6.59 -0.04
C ASP A 288 2.96 6.58 1.02
N PRO A 289 4.08 7.27 0.80
CA PRO A 289 5.01 7.61 1.89
C PRO A 289 4.29 8.47 2.92
N ASN A 290 4.48 8.13 4.19
CA ASN A 290 3.85 8.79 5.32
C ASN A 290 4.88 9.06 6.42
N GLY A 291 4.58 10.05 7.27
CA GLY A 291 5.34 10.34 8.48
C GLY A 291 6.85 10.53 8.31
N LEU A 292 7.33 11.00 7.15
CA LEU A 292 8.76 11.04 6.86
C LEU A 292 9.50 11.97 7.84
N ILE A 293 10.50 11.46 8.55
CA ILE A 293 11.25 12.23 9.55
C ILE A 293 12.66 11.68 9.76
N GLU A 294 13.63 12.56 10.02
CA GLU A 294 14.89 12.17 10.67
C GLU A 294 14.73 12.37 12.18
N TYR A 295 14.96 11.31 12.94
CA TYR A 295 14.82 11.32 14.39
C TYR A 295 15.92 10.48 15.04
N GLU A 296 16.60 11.06 16.03
CA GLU A 296 17.70 10.42 16.77
C GLU A 296 18.83 9.79 15.90
N GLY A 297 19.07 10.32 14.69
CA GLY A 297 20.11 9.87 13.77
C GLY A 297 19.67 8.79 12.77
N GLU A 298 18.37 8.49 12.71
CA GLU A 298 17.78 7.56 11.74
C GLU A 298 16.73 8.28 10.88
N TYR A 299 16.70 7.97 9.59
CA TYR A 299 15.62 8.34 8.68
C TYR A 299 14.50 7.32 8.80
N HIS A 300 13.31 7.77 9.20
CA HIS A 300 12.10 6.96 9.30
C HIS A 300 11.21 7.23 8.09
N VAL A 301 10.86 6.16 7.37
CA VAL A 301 9.87 6.17 6.29
C VAL A 301 8.72 5.29 6.73
N PHE A 302 7.60 5.91 7.08
CA PHE A 302 6.33 5.20 7.21
C PHE A 302 5.63 5.17 5.85
N TYR A 303 4.65 4.29 5.70
CA TYR A 303 3.91 4.18 4.46
C TYR A 303 2.58 3.47 4.67
N GLN A 304 1.57 3.84 3.88
CA GLN A 304 0.34 3.06 3.85
C GLN A 304 0.64 1.60 3.45
N TYR A 305 0.12 0.66 4.24
CA TYR A 305 0.43 -0.76 4.17
C TYR A 305 -0.83 -1.60 4.41
N ASN A 306 -1.01 -2.69 3.65
CA ASN A 306 -2.04 -3.69 3.97
C ASN A 306 -1.38 -5.05 4.30
N PRO A 307 -1.32 -5.48 5.58
CA PRO A 307 -0.77 -6.78 5.94
C PRO A 307 -1.61 -7.97 5.46
N GLY A 308 -2.86 -7.73 5.07
CA GLY A 308 -3.80 -8.73 4.58
C GLY A 308 -3.50 -9.24 3.16
N GLY A 309 -2.80 -8.47 2.33
CA GLY A 309 -2.42 -8.88 0.98
C GLY A 309 -2.08 -7.71 0.05
N PRO A 310 -1.68 -8.00 -1.21
CA PRO A 310 -1.25 -6.99 -2.18
C PRO A 310 -2.45 -6.29 -2.84
N PHE A 311 -3.29 -5.66 -2.04
CA PHE A 311 -4.43 -4.86 -2.48
C PHE A 311 -4.71 -3.75 -1.48
N HIS A 312 -5.28 -2.64 -1.95
CA HIS A 312 -5.75 -1.56 -1.09
C HIS A 312 -7.05 -1.98 -0.37
N ASN A 313 -7.03 -1.93 0.98
CA ASN A 313 -8.15 -2.09 1.92
C ASN A 313 -7.56 -2.14 3.35
N ALA A 314 -8.33 -1.77 4.39
CA ALA A 314 -7.93 -1.93 5.80
C ALA A 314 -6.52 -1.37 6.09
N ILE A 315 -6.26 -0.13 5.69
CA ILE A 315 -4.91 0.44 5.65
C ILE A 315 -4.30 0.59 7.05
N HIS A 316 -3.05 0.18 7.16
CA HIS A 316 -2.14 0.33 8.30
C HIS A 316 -0.98 1.22 7.88
N TRP A 317 -0.08 1.58 8.80
CA TRP A 317 1.21 2.18 8.45
C TRP A 317 2.34 1.18 8.67
N GLY A 318 3.01 0.79 7.59
CA GLY A 318 4.31 0.12 7.65
C GLY A 318 5.41 1.11 8.00
N HIS A 319 6.58 0.61 8.36
CA HIS A 319 7.70 1.41 8.85
C HIS A 319 9.02 0.78 8.44
N ALA A 320 9.89 1.60 7.84
CA ALA A 320 11.28 1.25 7.57
C ALA A 320 12.20 2.37 8.04
N VAL A 321 13.41 2.00 8.46
CA VAL A 321 14.44 2.96 8.89
C VAL A 321 15.74 2.77 8.14
N SER A 322 16.53 3.84 8.05
CA SER A 322 17.88 3.84 7.49
C SER A 322 18.75 4.89 8.18
N ASP A 323 20.03 4.62 8.39
CA ASP A 323 21.01 5.60 8.87
C ASP A 323 21.78 6.29 7.72
N ASP A 324 21.60 5.83 6.48
CA ASP A 324 22.37 6.30 5.32
C ASP A 324 21.54 6.51 4.04
N LEU A 325 20.20 6.43 4.14
CA LEU A 325 19.23 6.53 3.03
C LEU A 325 19.34 5.41 1.98
N VAL A 326 20.25 4.46 2.16
CA VAL A 326 20.53 3.38 1.21
C VAL A 326 20.13 2.06 1.82
N HIS A 327 20.64 1.69 2.98
CA HIS A 327 20.36 0.41 3.61
C HIS A 327 19.18 0.53 4.57
N TRP A 328 18.16 -0.29 4.35
CA TRP A 328 16.89 -0.20 5.07
C TRP A 328 16.66 -1.40 5.97
N GLU A 329 15.98 -1.16 7.09
CA GLU A 329 15.47 -2.19 7.99
C GLU A 329 13.97 -2.03 8.19
N ASP A 330 13.22 -3.13 8.04
CA ASP A 330 11.81 -3.14 8.40
C ASP A 330 11.65 -3.02 9.92
N ARG A 331 10.66 -2.24 10.34
CA ARG A 331 10.20 -2.09 11.72
C ARG A 331 8.75 -2.59 11.85
N PRO A 332 8.27 -2.86 13.08
CA PRO A 332 6.87 -3.25 13.30
C PRO A 332 5.88 -2.28 12.64
N VAL A 333 4.68 -2.78 12.34
CA VAL A 333 3.58 -1.93 11.85
C VAL A 333 3.30 -0.84 12.90
N ALA A 334 3.44 0.43 12.49
CA ALA A 334 3.40 1.59 13.37
C ALA A 334 1.96 1.98 13.77
N LEU A 335 1.03 1.94 12.81
CA LEU A 335 -0.39 2.20 13.04
C LEU A 335 -1.26 1.08 12.49
N ALA A 336 -2.27 0.67 13.25
CA ALA A 336 -3.29 -0.28 12.85
C ALA A 336 -4.68 0.31 13.12
N PRO A 337 -5.71 0.06 12.28
CA PRO A 337 -7.09 0.47 12.54
C PRO A 337 -7.59 0.03 13.92
N ASP A 338 -8.27 0.93 14.64
CA ASP A 338 -8.99 0.57 15.86
C ASP A 338 -10.44 0.20 15.47
N PRO A 339 -10.88 -1.06 15.67
CA PRO A 339 -12.23 -1.50 15.29
C PRO A 339 -13.37 -0.65 15.87
N ASP A 340 -13.14 0.02 17.00
CA ASP A 340 -14.13 0.87 17.68
C ASP A 340 -13.86 2.38 17.46
N GLY A 341 -12.73 2.72 16.85
CA GLY A 341 -12.22 4.07 16.67
C GLY A 341 -12.72 4.79 15.41
N PRO A 342 -12.33 6.06 15.23
CA PRO A 342 -12.62 6.86 14.03
C PRO A 342 -11.80 6.44 12.80
N ASP A 343 -10.86 5.51 12.95
CA ASP A 343 -10.02 4.98 11.89
C ASP A 343 -10.27 3.49 11.62
N ARG A 344 -11.46 3.00 12.03
CA ARG A 344 -11.88 1.60 11.90
C ARG A 344 -11.61 1.01 10.52
N ASP A 345 -11.89 1.78 9.47
CA ASP A 345 -11.84 1.27 8.10
C ASP A 345 -10.43 1.43 7.50
N GLY A 346 -9.52 2.13 8.20
CA GLY A 346 -8.15 2.39 7.77
C GLY A 346 -7.51 3.59 8.47
N CYS A 347 -6.18 3.56 8.55
CA CYS A 347 -5.32 4.70 8.89
C CYS A 347 -4.71 5.23 7.57
N TRP A 348 -5.37 6.20 6.94
CA TRP A 348 -4.92 6.82 5.69
C TRP A 348 -3.75 7.80 5.91
N SER A 349 -3.32 8.45 4.82
CA SER A 349 -2.11 9.25 4.76
C SER A 349 -2.06 10.41 5.74
N GLY A 350 -0.84 10.80 6.04
CA GLY A 350 -0.54 11.75 7.10
C GLY A 350 0.94 12.05 7.22
N CYS A 351 1.29 12.90 8.19
CA CYS A 351 2.65 13.35 8.45
C CYS A 351 3.04 13.18 9.91
N THR A 352 4.33 13.35 10.18
CA THR A 352 4.90 13.32 11.53
C THR A 352 5.49 14.69 11.85
N VAL A 353 5.23 15.17 13.06
CA VAL A 353 5.80 16.41 13.59
C VAL A 353 6.36 16.17 14.98
N ILE A 354 7.32 17.00 15.39
CA ILE A 354 7.76 17.07 16.78
C ILE A 354 6.97 18.19 17.47
N ASP A 355 6.13 17.82 18.45
CA ASP A 355 5.35 18.79 19.21
C ASP A 355 6.27 19.73 20.03
N THR A 356 5.69 20.82 20.53
CA THR A 356 6.34 21.88 21.28
C THR A 356 7.02 21.42 22.57
N ASP A 357 6.64 20.27 23.11
CA ASP A 357 7.26 19.62 24.26
C ASP A 357 8.33 18.57 23.89
N GLY A 358 8.56 18.34 22.60
CA GLY A 358 9.53 17.39 22.06
C GLY A 358 8.96 16.02 21.71
N THR A 359 7.66 15.80 21.90
CA THR A 359 7.01 14.50 21.62
C THR A 359 6.80 14.29 20.12
N PRO A 360 7.27 13.18 19.53
CA PRO A 360 6.88 12.79 18.18
C PRO A 360 5.38 12.50 18.10
N THR A 361 4.73 13.08 17.09
CA THR A 361 3.28 13.02 16.91
C THR A 361 2.94 12.76 15.45
N LEU A 362 2.13 11.74 15.19
CA LEU A 362 1.51 11.49 13.88
C LEU A 362 0.21 12.28 13.77
N LEU A 363 0.01 12.95 12.64
CA LEU A 363 -1.32 13.39 12.16
C LEU A 363 -1.68 12.57 10.93
N TYR A 364 -2.77 11.81 11.00
CA TYR A 364 -3.22 10.92 9.92
C TYR A 364 -4.73 10.99 9.72
N THR A 365 -5.21 10.61 8.53
CA THR A 365 -6.65 10.54 8.27
C THR A 365 -7.21 9.22 8.79
N GLY A 366 -8.15 9.29 9.73
CA GLY A 366 -8.97 8.15 10.14
C GLY A 366 -10.23 8.05 9.29
N GLY A 367 -10.47 6.88 8.70
CA GLY A 367 -11.72 6.62 7.97
C GLY A 367 -12.69 5.76 8.75
N ARG A 368 -13.96 6.19 8.76
CA ARG A 368 -15.07 5.45 9.36
C ARG A 368 -16.38 5.71 8.62
N GLY A 369 -16.92 4.67 7.99
CA GLY A 369 -18.09 4.78 7.14
C GLY A 369 -17.80 5.72 5.98
N ARG A 370 -18.47 6.88 5.97
CA ARG A 370 -18.28 7.91 4.94
C ARG A 370 -17.45 9.10 5.43
N ASP A 371 -16.92 9.03 6.65
CA ASP A 371 -16.14 10.11 7.26
C ASP A 371 -14.65 9.87 7.05
N GLN A 372 -13.93 10.94 6.68
CA GLN A 372 -12.47 11.05 6.64
C GLN A 372 -12.09 12.20 7.55
N LEU A 373 -11.48 11.92 8.72
CA LEU A 373 -11.25 12.95 9.74
C LEU A 373 -9.85 12.82 10.36
N PRO A 374 -9.18 13.94 10.69
CA PRO A 374 -7.83 13.93 11.22
C PRO A 374 -7.78 13.31 12.61
N CYS A 375 -6.79 12.44 12.81
CA CYS A 375 -6.50 11.73 14.04
C CYS A 375 -5.04 11.95 14.44
N LEU A 376 -4.77 11.89 15.74
CA LEU A 376 -3.45 11.97 16.35
C LEU A 376 -3.00 10.65 16.95
N ALA A 377 -1.70 10.37 16.89
CA ALA A 377 -1.05 9.38 17.74
C ALA A 377 0.31 9.91 18.21
N THR A 378 0.70 9.59 19.45
CA THR A 378 1.97 10.06 20.05
C THR A 378 2.82 8.88 20.51
N THR A 379 4.11 9.11 20.69
CA THR A 379 5.02 8.10 21.22
C THR A 379 6.13 8.69 22.10
N ASP A 380 6.58 7.91 23.08
CA ASP A 380 7.82 8.14 23.83
C ASP A 380 8.90 7.10 23.50
N ASP A 381 8.64 6.24 22.51
CA ASP A 381 9.55 5.22 22.01
C ASP A 381 10.60 5.86 21.09
N PRO A 382 11.91 5.83 21.42
CA PRO A 382 12.95 6.41 20.59
C PRO A 382 13.05 5.76 19.20
N GLY A 383 12.62 4.49 19.06
CA GLY A 383 12.61 3.80 17.77
C GLY A 383 11.41 4.15 16.89
N LEU A 384 10.42 4.86 17.43
CA LEU A 384 9.13 5.14 16.78
C LEU A 384 8.35 3.88 16.37
N ASP A 385 8.60 2.75 17.04
CA ASP A 385 8.02 1.43 16.72
C ASP A 385 6.62 1.22 17.33
N SER A 386 6.19 2.10 18.24
CA SER A 386 4.92 1.99 18.96
C SER A 386 4.25 3.34 19.14
N TRP A 387 2.92 3.39 19.03
CA TRP A 387 2.14 4.63 19.04
C TRP A 387 0.87 4.52 19.89
N GLU A 388 0.58 5.54 20.69
CA GLU A 388 -0.67 5.67 21.44
C GLU A 388 -1.60 6.65 20.71
N LYS A 389 -2.76 6.16 20.25
CA LYS A 389 -3.77 7.00 19.62
C LYS A 389 -4.38 7.97 20.63
N HIS A 390 -4.54 9.22 20.24
CA HIS A 390 -5.10 10.25 21.10
C HIS A 390 -6.58 9.98 21.43
N ALA A 391 -6.93 10.02 22.71
CA ALA A 391 -8.28 9.70 23.19
C ALA A 391 -9.36 10.70 22.70
N GLY A 392 -8.95 11.89 22.25
CA GLY A 392 -9.82 12.91 21.66
C GLY A 392 -10.00 12.78 20.15
N ASN A 393 -9.53 11.71 19.51
CA ASN A 393 -9.71 11.54 18.07
C ASN A 393 -11.20 11.38 17.69
N PRO A 394 -11.64 11.93 16.53
CA PRO A 394 -10.87 12.79 15.62
C PRO A 394 -10.72 14.23 16.16
N VAL A 395 -9.62 14.92 15.82
CA VAL A 395 -9.32 16.28 16.33
C VAL A 395 -10.00 17.41 15.56
N ILE A 396 -10.54 17.10 14.37
CA ILE A 396 -11.52 17.93 13.66
C ILE A 396 -12.73 17.04 13.41
N GLU A 397 -13.89 17.42 13.94
CA GLU A 397 -15.08 16.56 13.95
C GLU A 397 -15.92 16.64 12.65
N SER A 398 -15.65 17.63 11.80
CA SER A 398 -16.33 17.79 10.50
C SER A 398 -15.60 18.77 9.58
N ALA A 399 -15.86 18.66 8.28
CA ALA A 399 -15.48 19.68 7.31
C ALA A 399 -16.04 21.08 7.66
N PRO A 400 -15.45 22.19 7.15
CA PRO A 400 -15.86 23.55 7.50
C PRO A 400 -17.34 23.86 7.21
N GLU A 401 -18.02 24.51 8.16
CA GLU A 401 -19.36 25.03 7.92
C GLU A 401 -19.35 26.12 6.83
N GLY A 402 -20.29 26.03 5.88
CA GLY A 402 -20.48 27.06 4.83
C GLY A 402 -19.55 26.93 3.62
N LEU A 403 -18.65 25.94 3.60
CA LEU A 403 -17.91 25.52 2.42
C LEU A 403 -18.59 24.27 1.82
N ASN A 404 -18.84 24.29 0.51
CA ASN A 404 -19.35 23.11 -0.18
C ASN A 404 -18.17 22.19 -0.55
N VAL A 405 -17.74 21.37 0.40
CA VAL A 405 -16.74 20.33 0.16
C VAL A 405 -17.33 19.25 -0.76
N TYR A 406 -16.53 18.74 -1.68
CA TYR A 406 -16.94 17.73 -2.65
C TYR A 406 -17.35 16.43 -1.92
N GLU A 407 -18.46 15.83 -2.35
CA GLU A 407 -19.02 14.59 -1.81
C GLU A 407 -19.01 13.52 -2.92
N THR A 408 -18.62 12.30 -2.58
CA THR A 408 -18.63 11.13 -3.48
C THR A 408 -19.58 10.05 -2.97
N ALA A 409 -19.73 8.95 -3.72
CA ALA A 409 -20.53 7.82 -3.24
C ALA A 409 -19.97 7.26 -1.93
N ASP A 410 -18.64 7.24 -1.82
CA ASP A 410 -17.91 6.66 -0.69
C ASP A 410 -17.74 7.67 0.46
N TRP A 411 -17.54 8.95 0.16
CA TRP A 411 -17.19 9.95 1.17
C TRP A 411 -18.23 11.06 1.29
N ALA A 412 -18.59 11.41 2.53
CA ALA A 412 -19.50 12.52 2.83
C ALA A 412 -18.84 13.88 2.60
N ALA A 413 -17.50 13.92 2.71
CA ALA A 413 -16.64 15.04 2.36
C ALA A 413 -15.25 14.50 2.02
N GLU A 414 -14.69 14.91 0.90
CA GLU A 414 -13.29 14.65 0.56
C GLU A 414 -12.40 15.52 1.46
N PHE A 415 -11.78 14.92 2.47
CA PHE A 415 -11.13 15.66 3.55
C PHE A 415 -10.02 14.83 4.22
N ARG A 416 -8.85 14.78 3.58
CA ARG A 416 -7.76 13.85 3.97
C ARG A 416 -6.36 14.39 3.71
N ASP A 417 -5.37 13.58 4.03
CA ASP A 417 -3.95 13.73 3.71
C ASP A 417 -3.35 15.04 4.24
N HIS A 418 -2.85 14.96 5.46
CA HIS A 418 -2.48 16.12 6.25
C HIS A 418 -1.02 16.53 6.05
N ASN A 419 -0.79 17.82 5.81
CA ASN A 419 0.54 18.43 5.91
C ASN A 419 0.53 19.49 7.02
N VAL A 420 1.40 19.31 8.02
CA VAL A 420 1.40 20.12 9.25
C VAL A 420 2.79 20.68 9.47
N TRP A 421 2.89 21.97 9.76
CA TRP A 421 4.15 22.62 10.09
C TRP A 421 3.94 23.74 11.10
N ARG A 422 5.04 24.21 11.68
CA ARG A 422 5.03 25.34 12.61
C ARG A 422 5.81 26.51 12.04
N GLU A 423 5.18 27.68 11.98
CA GLU A 423 5.81 28.92 11.52
C GLU A 423 5.40 30.07 12.44
N ASN A 424 6.38 30.88 12.87
CA ASN A 424 6.16 32.03 13.76
C ASN A 424 5.40 31.71 15.07
N GLY A 425 5.59 30.49 15.60
CA GLY A 425 4.99 30.03 16.85
C GLY A 425 3.59 29.45 16.72
N VAL A 426 2.98 29.51 15.52
CA VAL A 426 1.64 29.00 15.18
C VAL A 426 1.78 27.70 14.39
N TRP A 427 0.90 26.74 14.67
CA TRP A 427 0.75 25.53 13.85
C TRP A 427 -0.16 25.80 12.66
N TYR A 428 0.21 25.27 11.50
CA TYR A 428 -0.58 25.30 10.27
C TYR A 428 -0.83 23.87 9.79
N HIS A 429 -1.99 23.66 9.18
CA HIS A 429 -2.45 22.35 8.72
C HIS A 429 -3.15 22.50 7.38
N LEU A 430 -2.55 21.91 6.35
CA LEU A 430 -3.15 21.74 5.03
C LEU A 430 -3.87 20.39 4.94
N ILE A 431 -5.06 20.39 4.34
CA ILE A 431 -5.89 19.20 4.14
C ILE A 431 -6.31 19.15 2.66
N GLY A 432 -6.09 18.00 2.04
CA GLY A 432 -6.53 17.69 0.68
C GLY A 432 -8.05 17.57 0.60
N SER A 433 -8.64 18.16 -0.44
CA SER A 433 -10.07 18.33 -0.57
C SER A 433 -10.49 18.53 -2.02
N GLY A 434 -11.81 18.47 -2.25
CA GLY A 434 -12.47 19.09 -3.40
C GLY A 434 -13.44 20.17 -2.95
N VAL A 435 -13.67 21.20 -3.77
CA VAL A 435 -14.70 22.24 -3.52
C VAL A 435 -15.60 22.42 -4.73
N THR A 436 -16.90 22.59 -4.49
CA THR A 436 -17.87 22.93 -5.54
C THR A 436 -18.25 24.40 -5.47
N GLU A 437 -18.59 25.02 -6.60
CA GLU A 437 -18.90 26.46 -6.61
C GLU A 437 -19.99 26.83 -5.58
N THR A 438 -19.69 27.80 -4.72
CA THR A 438 -20.72 28.60 -4.07
C THR A 438 -21.38 29.50 -5.11
N ALA A 439 -22.70 29.69 -5.04
CA ALA A 439 -23.51 30.41 -6.03
C ALA A 439 -23.07 31.84 -6.40
N ASP A 440 -22.03 32.39 -5.75
CA ASP A 440 -21.53 33.74 -5.93
C ASP A 440 -20.47 33.89 -7.05
N ARG A 441 -19.80 32.83 -7.52
CA ARG A 441 -18.85 32.92 -8.66
C ARG A 441 -19.53 32.91 -10.04
N ARG A 442 -20.60 32.14 -10.22
CA ARG A 442 -21.43 32.16 -11.46
C ARG A 442 -21.96 33.56 -11.82
N ALA A 443 -22.30 34.39 -10.84
CA ALA A 443 -22.80 35.76 -11.09
C ALA A 443 -21.73 36.72 -11.65
N ALA A 444 -20.44 36.41 -11.48
CA ALA A 444 -19.34 37.18 -12.06
C ALA A 444 -18.97 36.70 -13.48
N ALA A 445 -19.25 35.45 -13.83
CA ALA A 445 -18.91 34.85 -15.12
C ALA A 445 -20.02 34.96 -16.18
N ASP A 446 -21.31 35.03 -15.78
CA ASP A 446 -22.47 35.08 -16.70
C ASP A 446 -22.72 36.46 -17.38
N GLY A 447 -21.66 37.25 -17.57
CA GLY A 447 -21.67 38.46 -18.40
C GLY A 447 -21.54 38.19 -19.90
N GLY A 448 -21.62 36.94 -20.36
CA GLY A 448 -21.34 36.51 -21.74
C GLY A 448 -22.45 35.68 -22.38
N ASP A 449 -23.13 36.32 -23.33
CA ASP A 449 -24.11 35.84 -24.31
C ASP A 449 -24.11 34.32 -24.64
N GLY A 450 -25.30 33.71 -24.51
CA GLY A 450 -25.56 32.29 -24.74
C GLY A 450 -25.58 31.89 -26.21
N GLY A 451 -25.08 30.67 -26.47
CA GLY A 451 -25.11 30.03 -27.77
C GLY A 451 -25.36 28.52 -27.63
N ASP A 452 -26.61 28.15 -27.84
CA ASP A 452 -27.21 26.82 -27.82
C ASP A 452 -26.63 25.90 -28.90
N GLY A 453 -26.11 24.74 -28.50
CA GLY A 453 -25.66 23.66 -29.38
C GLY A 453 -25.94 22.29 -28.76
N GLU A 454 -27.01 21.63 -29.21
CA GLU A 454 -27.33 20.23 -28.89
C GLU A 454 -26.24 19.28 -29.42
N ALA A 455 -25.69 18.42 -28.56
CA ALA A 455 -24.89 17.26 -28.95
C ALA A 455 -25.65 15.96 -28.65
N VAL A 456 -25.52 15.04 -29.60
CA VAL A 456 -26.29 13.80 -29.77
C VAL A 456 -25.68 12.69 -28.92
N VAL A 457 -26.52 11.98 -28.16
CA VAL A 457 -26.21 10.76 -27.39
C VAL A 457 -26.09 9.58 -28.37
N ASP A 458 -24.94 8.91 -28.36
CA ASP A 458 -24.80 7.53 -28.87
C ASP A 458 -24.40 6.64 -27.70
N GLY A 459 -25.13 5.54 -27.53
CA GLY A 459 -25.05 4.67 -26.37
C GLY A 459 -24.25 3.40 -26.65
N SER A 460 -23.42 3.02 -25.68
CA SER A 460 -23.00 1.64 -25.49
C SER A 460 -22.80 1.39 -24.01
N ASP A 461 -23.72 0.58 -23.45
CA ASP A 461 -23.64 -0.01 -22.12
C ASP A 461 -22.45 -0.99 -22.05
N ASP A 462 -21.54 -0.81 -21.10
CA ASP A 462 -20.79 -1.92 -20.51
C ASP A 462 -20.57 -1.65 -19.01
N ALA A 463 -21.01 -2.58 -18.18
CA ALA A 463 -21.10 -2.44 -16.74
C ALA A 463 -20.24 -3.51 -16.05
N GLY A 464 -19.34 -3.08 -15.17
CA GLY A 464 -19.00 -3.82 -13.95
C GLY A 464 -17.66 -4.55 -13.93
N SER A 465 -16.65 -3.90 -13.33
CA SER A 465 -15.77 -4.45 -12.26
C SER A 465 -14.57 -3.51 -12.03
N GLY A 466 -14.82 -2.33 -11.44
CA GLY A 466 -13.75 -1.48 -10.91
C GLY A 466 -13.47 -1.88 -9.46
N GLY A 467 -12.24 -2.29 -9.17
CA GLY A 467 -11.72 -2.26 -7.79
C GLY A 467 -11.46 -0.79 -7.39
N PRO A 468 -11.42 -0.48 -6.09
CA PRO A 468 -11.47 0.91 -5.62
C PRO A 468 -10.26 1.80 -6.01
N ASP A 469 -9.14 1.28 -6.52
CA ASP A 469 -7.94 2.10 -6.76
C ASP A 469 -7.20 1.79 -8.09
N GLY A 470 -7.95 1.64 -9.18
CA GLY A 470 -7.42 1.95 -10.52
C GLY A 470 -7.87 3.36 -10.91
N PRO A 471 -7.13 4.10 -11.78
CA PRO A 471 -7.59 5.42 -12.22
C PRO A 471 -9.00 5.27 -12.77
N VAL A 472 -9.96 5.89 -12.08
CA VAL A 472 -11.36 5.80 -12.43
C VAL A 472 -11.47 6.47 -13.79
N GLY A 473 -11.78 5.68 -14.82
CA GLY A 473 -12.12 6.23 -16.12
C GLY A 473 -13.42 7.00 -15.96
N ILE A 474 -13.35 8.33 -15.81
CA ILE A 474 -14.53 9.17 -15.74
C ILE A 474 -14.69 9.92 -17.06
N ASP A 475 -15.68 9.50 -17.83
CA ASP A 475 -16.32 10.32 -18.86
C ASP A 475 -17.66 10.79 -18.27
N ASP A 476 -17.63 11.90 -17.53
CA ASP A 476 -18.78 12.76 -17.23
C ASP A 476 -18.25 14.09 -16.69
N ALA A 477 -18.78 15.21 -17.20
CA ALA A 477 -18.39 16.56 -16.79
C ALA A 477 -18.65 16.79 -15.29
N HIS A 478 -17.59 16.85 -14.48
CA HIS A 478 -17.70 17.12 -13.05
C HIS A 478 -17.84 18.61 -12.75
N GLU A 479 -18.75 18.95 -11.83
CA GLU A 479 -18.85 20.29 -11.22
C GLU A 479 -18.03 20.28 -9.91
N GLY A 480 -16.75 20.64 -9.93
CA GLY A 480 -15.90 20.78 -8.73
C GLY A 480 -14.40 20.96 -9.04
N ASP A 481 -13.70 21.76 -8.23
CA ASP A 481 -12.24 21.99 -8.31
C ASP A 481 -11.53 21.23 -7.17
N GLY A 482 -10.39 20.61 -7.47
CA GLY A 482 -9.47 20.15 -6.43
C GLY A 482 -8.96 21.32 -5.57
N ALA A 483 -8.74 21.08 -4.28
CA ALA A 483 -8.43 22.14 -3.31
C ALA A 483 -7.53 21.66 -2.16
N ALA A 484 -6.75 22.60 -1.61
CA ALA A 484 -6.08 22.48 -0.33
C ALA A 484 -6.69 23.48 0.66
N LEU A 485 -7.16 22.98 1.81
CA LEU A 485 -7.79 23.78 2.87
C LEU A 485 -6.75 24.10 3.95
N LEU A 486 -6.72 25.35 4.43
CA LEU A 486 -5.79 25.78 5.48
C LEU A 486 -6.51 25.94 6.83
N TYR A 487 -5.90 25.36 7.85
CA TYR A 487 -6.22 25.54 9.26
C TYR A 487 -5.00 26.09 10.01
N ARG A 488 -5.25 26.66 11.19
CA ARG A 488 -4.21 27.06 12.14
C ARG A 488 -4.57 26.72 13.58
N GLY A 489 -3.60 26.52 14.44
CA GLY A 489 -3.81 26.14 15.84
C GLY A 489 -2.70 26.63 16.78
N GLU A 490 -3.03 26.72 18.07
CA GLU A 490 -2.03 26.88 19.14
C GLU A 490 -1.42 25.54 19.57
N THR A 491 -2.21 24.46 19.46
CA THR A 491 -1.86 23.06 19.73
C THR A 491 -2.25 22.17 18.54
N LEU A 492 -1.82 20.91 18.55
CA LEU A 492 -2.09 19.96 17.45
C LEU A 492 -3.51 19.35 17.49
N ASP A 493 -4.27 19.60 18.57
CA ASP A 493 -5.63 19.10 18.80
C ASP A 493 -6.71 20.19 18.77
N GLU A 494 -6.33 21.47 18.56
CA GLU A 494 -7.27 22.59 18.45
C GLU A 494 -7.02 23.39 17.16
N TRP A 495 -7.91 23.24 16.17
CA TRP A 495 -7.78 23.84 14.84
C TRP A 495 -8.88 24.87 14.51
N GLU A 496 -8.47 26.03 14.00
CA GLU A 496 -9.32 27.06 13.41
C GLU A 496 -9.21 27.02 11.88
N TYR A 497 -10.34 26.87 11.18
CA TYR A 497 -10.37 26.96 9.72
C TYR A 497 -10.06 28.39 9.26
N VAL A 498 -9.07 28.54 8.38
CA VAL A 498 -8.61 29.84 7.86
C VAL A 498 -9.24 30.13 6.49
N GLY A 499 -9.24 29.16 5.59
CA GLY A 499 -9.78 29.32 4.23
C GLY A 499 -9.28 28.30 3.23
N VAL A 500 -9.73 28.41 1.98
CA VAL A 500 -9.18 27.65 0.85
C VAL A 500 -7.83 28.25 0.49
N PHE A 501 -6.74 27.50 0.69
CA PHE A 501 -5.37 27.96 0.44
C PHE A 501 -5.07 28.09 -1.06
N HIS A 502 -5.43 27.04 -1.80
CA HIS A 502 -5.33 26.97 -3.24
C HIS A 502 -6.40 26.01 -3.77
N ALA A 503 -6.95 26.30 -4.94
CA ALA A 503 -7.90 25.43 -5.63
C ALA A 503 -7.88 25.70 -7.13
N GLY A 504 -8.22 24.70 -7.93
CA GLY A 504 -8.43 24.85 -9.36
C GLY A 504 -8.43 23.53 -10.13
N GLU A 505 -8.61 23.64 -11.44
CA GLU A 505 -8.45 22.51 -12.36
C GLU A 505 -6.97 22.09 -12.41
N GLY A 506 -6.65 20.94 -11.81
CA GLY A 506 -5.33 20.30 -11.93
C GLY A 506 -5.05 19.79 -13.35
N PRO A 507 -3.87 19.20 -13.63
CA PRO A 507 -3.55 18.63 -14.93
C PRO A 507 -4.55 17.58 -15.47
N ARG A 508 -5.27 16.90 -14.58
CA ARG A 508 -6.34 15.93 -14.89
C ARG A 508 -7.73 16.53 -14.70
N GLY A 509 -7.82 17.70 -14.06
CA GLY A 509 -9.09 18.29 -13.67
C GLY A 509 -9.85 17.40 -12.69
N ALA A 510 -9.13 16.68 -11.81
CA ALA A 510 -9.81 15.86 -10.82
C ALA A 510 -10.56 16.76 -9.84
N PRO A 511 -11.75 16.33 -9.37
CA PRO A 511 -12.55 17.13 -8.44
C PRO A 511 -11.94 17.18 -7.03
N VAL A 512 -10.83 16.48 -6.78
CA VAL A 512 -10.19 16.32 -5.48
C VAL A 512 -8.68 16.39 -5.64
N TRP A 513 -8.01 17.07 -4.72
CA TRP A 513 -6.55 17.00 -4.55
C TRP A 513 -6.21 16.20 -3.30
N GLU A 514 -5.31 15.24 -3.47
CA GLU A 514 -4.76 14.37 -2.43
C GLU A 514 -3.34 14.81 -2.06
N CYS A 515 -2.89 14.40 -0.88
CA CYS A 515 -1.52 14.61 -0.39
C CYS A 515 -0.94 16.02 -0.64
N PRO A 516 -1.64 17.12 -0.30
CA PRO A 516 -1.07 18.45 -0.46
C PRO A 516 0.08 18.65 0.52
N GLU A 517 1.21 19.19 0.06
CA GLU A 517 2.30 19.57 0.94
C GLU A 517 2.99 20.85 0.48
N LEU A 518 3.32 21.71 1.45
CA LEU A 518 3.97 22.99 1.22
C LEU A 518 5.45 22.95 1.64
N LEU A 519 6.34 22.94 0.65
CA LEU A 519 7.78 23.07 0.84
C LEU A 519 8.20 24.54 0.81
N THR A 520 9.21 24.84 1.60
CA THR A 520 9.67 26.21 1.82
C THR A 520 11.12 26.31 1.40
N PHE A 521 11.43 27.12 0.40
CA PHE A 521 12.81 27.42 -0.03
C PHE A 521 13.20 28.83 0.42
N GLU A 522 14.45 29.24 0.18
CA GLU A 522 14.94 30.58 0.51
C GLU A 522 14.19 31.68 -0.28
N ASP A 523 13.91 31.40 -1.56
CA ASP A 523 13.40 32.37 -2.54
C ASP A 523 11.98 32.06 -3.05
N ALA A 524 11.39 30.94 -2.65
CA ALA A 524 10.06 30.50 -3.08
C ALA A 524 9.41 29.52 -2.10
N ARG A 525 8.13 29.25 -2.29
CA ARG A 525 7.39 28.11 -1.75
C ARG A 525 7.01 27.17 -2.91
N LEU A 526 6.94 25.88 -2.65
CA LEU A 526 6.42 24.88 -3.58
C LEU A 526 5.26 24.16 -2.91
N LEU A 527 4.06 24.30 -3.47
CA LEU A 527 2.92 23.44 -3.15
C LEU A 527 2.91 22.31 -4.17
N HIS A 528 2.90 21.07 -3.72
CA HIS A 528 2.56 19.96 -4.60
C HIS A 528 1.27 19.29 -4.12
N VAL A 529 0.55 18.70 -5.07
CA VAL A 529 -0.73 18.01 -4.86
C VAL A 529 -0.82 16.83 -5.82
N SER A 530 -1.50 15.79 -5.37
CA SER A 530 -1.80 14.60 -6.15
C SER A 530 -3.21 14.76 -6.77
N ASP A 531 -3.27 14.75 -8.10
CA ASP A 531 -4.45 15.02 -8.94
C ASP A 531 -4.69 13.81 -9.86
N ASP A 532 -5.53 12.88 -9.39
CA ASP A 532 -5.85 11.58 -10.04
C ASP A 532 -4.61 10.68 -10.26
N ASP A 533 -4.03 10.65 -11.46
CA ASP A 533 -2.83 9.85 -11.76
C ASP A 533 -1.56 10.69 -11.94
N ARG A 534 -1.61 11.96 -11.52
CA ARG A 534 -0.52 12.94 -11.67
C ARG A 534 -0.22 13.67 -10.38
N VAL A 535 1.02 14.13 -10.28
CA VAL A 535 1.43 15.04 -9.21
C VAL A 535 1.77 16.40 -9.80
N ALA A 536 0.94 17.38 -9.51
CA ALA A 536 1.16 18.77 -9.89
C ALA A 536 2.02 19.46 -8.84
N TYR A 537 2.90 20.36 -9.29
CA TYR A 537 3.54 21.34 -8.42
C TYR A 537 3.20 22.76 -8.85
N TYR A 538 3.20 23.65 -7.87
CA TYR A 538 3.03 25.08 -8.00
C TYR A 538 4.16 25.77 -7.23
N LEU A 539 5.06 26.42 -7.96
CA LEU A 539 6.11 27.28 -7.39
C LEU A 539 5.58 28.71 -7.29
N GLY A 540 5.75 29.35 -6.13
CA GLY A 540 5.14 30.64 -5.88
C GLY A 540 5.49 31.24 -4.52
N ASP A 541 4.64 32.15 -4.06
CA ASP A 541 4.66 32.76 -2.73
C ASP A 541 3.36 32.43 -1.99
N ALA A 542 3.42 32.30 -0.67
CA ALA A 542 2.27 31.99 0.17
C ALA A 542 1.96 33.13 1.16
N ASP A 543 0.71 33.58 1.20
CA ASP A 543 0.15 34.33 2.34
C ASP A 543 -0.73 33.37 3.15
N LEU A 544 -0.31 33.09 4.39
CA LEU A 544 -0.99 32.15 5.28
C LEU A 544 -2.17 32.77 6.05
N GLY A 545 -2.51 34.03 5.78
CA GLY A 545 -3.58 34.75 6.47
C GLY A 545 -3.19 35.13 7.90
N SER A 546 -2.64 36.34 8.08
CA SER A 546 -2.32 36.89 9.41
C SER A 546 -3.09 38.16 9.73
N GLU A 547 -3.45 38.36 11.01
CA GLU A 547 -3.79 39.69 11.52
C GLU A 547 -2.49 40.50 11.68
N GLY A 548 -2.08 41.17 10.60
CA GLY A 548 -1.18 42.33 10.63
C GLY A 548 0.24 42.11 11.15
N GLU A 549 1.17 41.78 10.26
CA GLU A 549 2.41 42.54 9.96
C GLU A 549 3.22 41.72 8.94
N ARG A 550 3.40 42.25 7.72
CA ARG A 550 4.45 41.75 6.81
C ARG A 550 5.79 41.94 7.52
N SER A 551 6.42 40.84 7.93
CA SER A 551 7.83 40.85 8.30
C SER A 551 8.64 40.24 7.15
N GLU A 552 9.76 40.89 6.86
CA GLU A 552 10.79 40.50 5.88
C GLU A 552 11.25 39.05 6.09
N PRO A 553 11.76 38.35 5.06
CA PRO A 553 12.24 36.98 5.22
C PRO A 553 13.39 36.94 6.23
N SER A 554 13.19 36.30 7.39
CA SER A 554 14.24 36.16 8.41
C SER A 554 14.60 34.69 8.65
N GLU A 555 15.85 34.37 8.31
CA GLU A 555 16.78 33.42 8.95
C GLU A 555 16.14 32.27 9.76
N ARG A 556 16.15 31.06 9.16
CA ARG A 556 15.89 29.81 9.87
C ARG A 556 17.00 29.55 10.88
N THR A 557 16.65 29.34 12.14
CA THR A 557 17.53 28.66 13.10
C THR A 557 16.70 27.78 14.02
N GLY A 558 17.20 26.56 14.23
CA GLY A 558 16.80 25.73 15.35
C GLY A 558 17.06 26.40 16.70
N SER A 559 16.41 25.84 17.72
CA SER A 559 16.67 26.04 19.15
C SER A 559 16.53 27.46 19.75
N VAL A 560 15.40 27.65 20.44
CA VAL A 560 15.16 28.35 21.73
C VAL A 560 15.55 29.84 21.88
N ALA A 561 14.54 30.71 22.02
CA ALA A 561 14.38 31.62 23.18
C ALA A 561 13.01 32.35 23.18
N THR A 562 12.32 32.27 24.32
CA THR A 562 11.03 32.88 24.65
C THR A 562 11.03 34.42 24.65
N ARG A 563 9.96 35.05 24.13
CA ARG A 563 9.43 36.30 24.68
C ARG A 563 7.95 36.50 24.35
N GLU A 564 7.11 36.44 25.38
CA GLU A 564 5.69 36.78 25.34
C GLU A 564 5.44 38.24 24.95
N GLN A 565 4.41 38.46 24.13
CA GLN A 565 3.55 39.65 24.22
C GLN A 565 2.18 39.35 23.61
N SER A 566 1.16 39.39 24.45
CA SER A 566 -0.25 39.24 24.11
C SER A 566 -0.78 40.49 23.37
N ALA A 567 -1.62 40.28 22.35
CA ALA A 567 -2.55 41.29 21.83
C ALA A 567 -3.83 40.61 21.29
N PRO A 568 -4.96 41.32 21.23
CA PRO A 568 -6.30 40.73 21.38
C PRO A 568 -7.04 40.46 20.07
N ALA A 569 -8.02 39.55 20.14
CA ALA A 569 -8.95 39.16 19.09
C ALA A 569 -9.78 40.31 18.49
N GLY A 570 -9.92 40.31 17.16
CA GLY A 570 -11.01 41.02 16.48
C GLY A 570 -10.83 41.23 14.97
N SER A 571 -11.05 40.18 14.19
CA SER A 571 -11.59 40.16 12.82
C SER A 571 -11.15 41.28 11.85
N ASP A 572 -10.10 41.02 11.07
CA ASP A 572 -10.01 41.33 9.62
C ASP A 572 -8.80 40.57 8.99
N ALA A 573 -8.64 39.27 9.28
CA ALA A 573 -7.59 38.47 8.65
C ALA A 573 -7.89 38.31 7.16
N ALA A 574 -6.90 38.61 6.31
CA ALA A 574 -6.99 38.33 4.87
C ALA A 574 -7.14 36.81 4.65
N ALA A 575 -7.94 36.42 3.66
CA ALA A 575 -8.03 35.03 3.24
C ALA A 575 -6.63 34.52 2.83
N PRO A 576 -6.32 33.24 3.08
CA PRO A 576 -5.04 32.70 2.69
C PRO A 576 -4.97 32.62 1.17
N GLU A 577 -3.78 32.80 0.59
CA GLU A 577 -3.60 32.80 -0.86
C GLU A 577 -2.22 32.26 -1.25
N PHE A 578 -2.19 31.33 -2.20
CA PHE A 578 -0.97 30.91 -2.88
C PHE A 578 -0.85 31.57 -4.26
N HIS A 579 0.14 32.42 -4.43
CA HIS A 579 0.41 33.13 -5.68
C HIS A 579 1.33 32.29 -6.58
N VAL A 580 0.75 31.58 -7.54
CA VAL A 580 1.48 30.74 -8.49
C VAL A 580 2.32 31.58 -9.46
N ARG A 581 3.62 31.27 -9.53
CA ARG A 581 4.56 31.80 -10.53
C ARG A 581 4.81 30.78 -11.66
N GLU A 582 4.94 29.51 -11.31
CA GLU A 582 5.20 28.42 -12.23
C GLU A 582 4.41 27.19 -11.77
N ALA A 583 3.92 26.40 -12.72
CA ALA A 583 3.27 25.13 -12.44
C ALA A 583 3.79 24.06 -13.41
N GLY A 584 3.78 22.81 -12.98
CA GLY A 584 4.21 21.68 -13.79
C GLY A 584 3.92 20.34 -13.11
N LEU A 585 4.53 19.28 -13.63
CA LEU A 585 4.46 17.95 -13.02
C LEU A 585 5.77 17.66 -12.29
N LEU A 586 5.69 17.06 -11.09
CA LEU A 586 6.88 16.56 -10.40
C LEU A 586 7.48 15.37 -11.15
N ASP A 587 6.62 14.54 -11.75
CA ASP A 587 7.01 13.37 -12.53
C ASP A 587 6.06 13.17 -13.72
N HIS A 588 6.60 12.73 -14.86
CA HIS A 588 5.84 12.51 -16.09
C HIS A 588 5.34 11.07 -16.28
N GLY A 589 5.69 10.15 -15.38
CA GLY A 589 5.34 8.75 -15.45
C GLY A 589 4.36 8.29 -14.37
N ASP A 590 4.57 7.08 -13.84
CA ASP A 590 3.80 6.40 -12.80
C ASP A 590 4.43 6.72 -11.42
N PHE A 591 4.09 7.88 -10.87
CA PHE A 591 4.57 8.41 -9.59
C PHE A 591 3.45 9.23 -8.93
N TYR A 592 3.16 8.98 -7.65
CA TYR A 592 2.00 9.54 -6.96
C TYR A 592 2.26 9.77 -5.47
N ALA A 593 1.40 10.57 -4.83
CA ALA A 593 1.33 10.79 -3.39
C ALA A 593 2.68 11.10 -2.69
N PRO A 594 3.50 12.04 -3.19
CA PRO A 594 4.78 12.27 -2.55
C PRO A 594 4.64 12.93 -1.19
N GLN A 595 5.66 12.71 -0.37
CA GLN A 595 5.85 13.41 0.89
C GLN A 595 7.35 13.71 1.04
N SER A 596 7.65 14.77 1.78
CA SER A 596 9.03 15.22 1.96
C SER A 596 9.41 15.28 3.43
N LEU A 597 10.68 15.01 3.72
CA LEU A 597 11.30 15.33 5.00
C LEU A 597 12.32 16.45 4.81
N TRP A 598 12.47 17.26 5.85
CA TRP A 598 13.54 18.24 5.95
C TRP A 598 14.74 17.61 6.64
N ASP A 599 15.85 17.49 5.92
CA ASP A 599 17.12 16.96 6.42
C ASP A 599 17.95 18.11 6.97
N GLU A 600 17.87 18.32 8.29
CA GLU A 600 18.54 19.43 8.98
C GLU A 600 20.07 19.37 8.85
N GLU A 601 20.66 18.18 8.82
CA GLU A 601 22.11 18.02 8.73
C GLU A 601 22.65 18.54 7.40
N HIS A 602 21.91 18.31 6.31
CA HIS A 602 22.33 18.62 4.95
C HIS A 602 21.63 19.84 4.34
N ASP A 603 20.70 20.49 5.06
CA ASP A 603 19.97 21.70 4.63
C ASP A 603 19.22 21.49 3.30
N ARG A 604 18.46 20.40 3.20
CA ARG A 604 17.75 19.99 1.98
C ARG A 604 16.40 19.33 2.27
N TYR A 605 15.51 19.35 1.27
CA TYR A 605 14.36 18.46 1.26
C TYR A 605 14.71 17.15 0.56
N LEU A 606 14.30 16.05 1.19
CA LEU A 606 14.27 14.72 0.58
C LEU A 606 12.82 14.31 0.38
N THR A 607 12.47 13.97 -0.86
CA THR A 607 11.10 13.62 -1.25
C THR A 607 11.05 12.20 -1.80
N TRP A 608 10.08 11.43 -1.33
CA TRP A 608 9.71 10.13 -1.88
C TRP A 608 8.31 10.22 -2.46
N GLY A 609 8.00 9.40 -3.45
CA GLY A 609 6.63 9.16 -3.89
C GLY A 609 6.37 7.67 -4.08
N TRP A 610 5.10 7.30 -4.03
CA TRP A 610 4.65 5.96 -4.38
C TRP A 610 4.78 5.74 -5.89
N LEU A 611 5.22 4.55 -6.30
CA LEU A 611 5.21 4.10 -7.69
C LEU A 611 4.07 3.08 -7.88
N PRO A 612 2.92 3.50 -8.46
CA PRO A 612 1.80 2.61 -8.70
C PRO A 612 2.15 1.47 -9.67
N GLU A 613 1.58 0.30 -9.41
CA GLU A 613 1.73 -0.85 -10.30
C GLU A 613 1.08 -0.60 -11.67
N THR A 614 1.71 -1.10 -12.74
CA THR A 614 1.08 -1.11 -14.08
C THR A 614 0.53 -2.47 -14.45
N ARG A 615 0.54 -3.42 -13.52
CA ARG A 615 -0.10 -4.74 -13.61
C ARG A 615 -1.41 -4.77 -12.83
N ASP A 616 -2.38 -5.56 -13.29
CA ASP A 616 -3.68 -5.68 -12.63
C ASP A 616 -3.60 -6.35 -11.25
N GLY A 617 -4.69 -6.26 -10.48
CA GLY A 617 -4.75 -6.82 -9.13
C GLY A 617 -4.54 -8.34 -9.06
N SER A 618 -4.87 -9.09 -10.13
CA SER A 618 -4.62 -10.54 -10.16
C SER A 618 -3.13 -10.85 -10.27
N ALA A 619 -2.41 -10.10 -11.11
CA ALA A 619 -0.96 -10.20 -11.22
C ALA A 619 -0.24 -9.75 -9.93
N GLN A 620 -0.76 -8.73 -9.24
CA GLN A 620 -0.26 -8.30 -7.92
C GLN A 620 -0.46 -9.41 -6.87
N TRP A 621 -1.63 -10.05 -6.87
CA TRP A 621 -1.91 -11.19 -6.00
C TRP A 621 -0.96 -12.36 -6.23
N ASP A 622 -0.69 -12.69 -7.49
CA ASP A 622 0.21 -13.79 -7.88
C ASP A 622 1.66 -13.53 -7.48
N ALA A 623 2.09 -12.28 -7.52
CA ALA A 623 3.41 -11.88 -7.05
C ALA A 623 3.49 -11.83 -5.51
N GLY A 624 2.36 -11.62 -4.83
CA GLY A 624 2.32 -11.50 -3.37
C GLY A 624 2.79 -10.16 -2.84
N TRP A 625 3.02 -9.17 -3.71
CA TRP A 625 3.41 -7.81 -3.34
C TRP A 625 2.94 -6.79 -4.38
N SER A 626 2.83 -5.53 -3.98
CA SER A 626 2.38 -4.41 -4.82
C SER A 626 2.93 -3.09 -4.28
N GLY A 627 3.39 -2.24 -5.19
CA GLY A 627 3.90 -0.92 -4.89
C GLY A 627 5.36 -0.91 -4.43
N THR A 628 5.98 0.25 -4.63
CA THR A 628 7.35 0.56 -4.21
C THR A 628 7.43 2.08 -4.05
N MET A 629 8.39 2.56 -3.27
CA MET A 629 8.75 3.97 -3.24
C MET A 629 9.70 4.31 -4.38
N SER A 630 9.70 5.59 -4.79
CA SER A 630 10.77 6.16 -5.58
C SER A 630 12.09 6.17 -4.82
N LEU A 631 13.19 6.40 -5.51
CA LEU A 631 14.42 6.87 -4.86
C LEU A 631 14.15 8.17 -4.10
N PRO A 632 14.87 8.43 -2.99
CA PRO A 632 14.88 9.74 -2.37
C PRO A 632 15.34 10.79 -3.38
N ARG A 633 14.56 11.87 -3.53
CA ARG A 633 14.87 12.98 -4.43
C ARG A 633 15.25 14.20 -3.61
N VAL A 634 16.36 14.84 -3.94
CA VAL A 634 16.64 16.22 -3.51
C VAL A 634 15.82 17.16 -4.38
N ILE A 635 14.91 17.92 -3.76
CA ILE A 635 14.11 18.96 -4.42
C ILE A 635 14.54 20.34 -3.91
N ASP A 636 14.89 21.23 -4.83
CA ASP A 636 15.21 22.63 -4.55
C ASP A 636 14.94 23.54 -5.76
N THR A 637 15.32 24.81 -5.64
CA THR A 637 15.32 25.80 -6.73
C THR A 637 16.74 26.10 -7.21
N ASP A 638 16.89 26.36 -8.52
CA ASP A 638 18.13 26.93 -9.07
C ASP A 638 18.23 28.44 -8.87
N GLY A 639 19.33 29.06 -9.33
CA GLY A 639 19.55 30.51 -9.23
C GLY A 639 18.58 31.39 -10.03
N ASP A 640 17.78 30.81 -10.92
CA ASP A 640 16.70 31.47 -11.65
C ASP A 640 15.31 31.18 -11.02
N GLY A 641 15.28 30.50 -9.87
CA GLY A 641 14.07 30.13 -9.14
C GLY A 641 13.27 29.01 -9.81
N ARG A 642 13.88 28.18 -10.67
CA ARG A 642 13.21 27.03 -11.31
C ARG A 642 13.45 25.75 -10.52
N LEU A 643 12.49 24.83 -10.58
CA LEU A 643 12.60 23.53 -9.92
C LEU A 643 13.84 22.75 -10.41
N ARG A 644 14.57 22.16 -9.46
CA ARG A 644 15.54 21.09 -9.70
C ARG A 644 15.15 19.86 -8.91
N GLN A 645 15.38 18.71 -9.53
CA GLN A 645 15.12 17.40 -8.95
C GLN A 645 16.28 16.48 -9.30
N ARG A 646 16.86 15.84 -8.28
CA ARG A 646 17.98 14.90 -8.43
C ARG A 646 17.77 13.73 -7.48
N PRO A 647 18.21 12.51 -7.81
CA PRO A 647 18.33 11.46 -6.81
C PRO A 647 19.29 11.92 -5.70
N ALA A 648 19.01 11.52 -4.46
CA ALA A 648 19.89 11.81 -3.33
C ALA A 648 21.31 11.24 -3.61
N PRO A 649 22.38 11.99 -3.31
CA PRO A 649 23.74 11.55 -3.59
C PRO A 649 24.10 10.23 -2.89
N GLU A 650 23.48 9.94 -1.74
CA GLU A 650 23.65 8.72 -0.96
C GLU A 650 23.35 7.46 -1.77
N VAL A 651 22.40 7.51 -2.72
CA VAL A 651 22.07 6.38 -3.61
C VAL A 651 23.31 5.85 -4.36
N THR A 652 24.34 6.69 -4.56
CA THR A 652 25.60 6.24 -5.18
C THR A 652 26.40 5.24 -4.33
N GLU A 653 26.16 5.16 -3.02
CA GLU A 653 26.81 4.18 -2.14
C GLU A 653 26.33 2.74 -2.42
N ALA A 654 25.18 2.57 -3.09
CA ALA A 654 24.73 1.27 -3.58
C ALA A 654 25.48 0.80 -4.85
N ARG A 655 26.34 1.63 -5.47
CA ARG A 655 27.11 1.20 -6.65
C ARG A 655 28.13 0.13 -6.27
N GLU A 656 28.11 -0.97 -7.01
CA GLU A 656 29.11 -2.04 -6.93
C GLU A 656 30.13 -1.93 -8.09
N ASP A 657 29.93 -2.70 -9.15
CA ASP A 657 30.87 -2.78 -10.28
C ASP A 657 30.58 -1.66 -11.28
N HIS A 658 31.61 -0.85 -11.59
CA HIS A 658 31.58 0.06 -12.76
C HIS A 658 31.72 -0.77 -14.04
N ALA A 659 30.61 -1.32 -14.49
CA ALA A 659 30.52 -2.29 -15.59
C ALA A 659 30.98 -1.72 -16.94
N LEU A 660 30.70 -0.44 -17.19
CA LEU A 660 31.00 0.21 -18.47
C LEU A 660 31.34 1.69 -18.29
N SER A 661 32.30 2.15 -19.09
CA SER A 661 32.53 3.57 -19.39
C SER A 661 32.85 3.70 -20.88
N ALA A 662 32.03 4.40 -21.64
CA ALA A 662 32.16 4.46 -23.10
C ALA A 662 31.66 5.77 -23.73
N ALA A 663 32.30 6.15 -24.82
CA ALA A 663 31.81 7.16 -25.76
C ALA A 663 31.62 6.48 -27.14
N LEU A 664 30.39 6.48 -27.63
CA LEU A 664 29.95 5.69 -28.78
C LEU A 664 29.44 6.61 -29.88
N ALA A 665 30.02 6.47 -31.08
CA ALA A 665 29.41 6.97 -32.31
C ALA A 665 28.48 5.88 -32.87
N LEU A 666 27.21 6.25 -33.10
CA LEU A 666 26.15 5.36 -33.57
C LEU A 666 25.82 5.72 -35.02
N ASP A 667 25.78 4.71 -35.88
CA ASP A 667 25.62 4.79 -37.34
C ASP A 667 24.34 4.10 -37.84
N GLY A 668 23.34 4.01 -36.96
CA GLY A 668 22.03 3.39 -37.23
C GLY A 668 21.95 1.88 -36.96
N GLU A 669 23.05 1.20 -36.64
CA GLU A 669 23.02 -0.17 -36.11
C GLU A 669 22.92 -0.16 -34.58
N GLU A 670 22.08 -1.04 -34.03
CA GLU A 670 21.96 -1.26 -32.59
C GLU A 670 23.26 -1.89 -32.05
N ARG A 671 23.81 -1.31 -30.98
CA ARG A 671 25.09 -1.70 -30.38
C ARG A 671 24.87 -2.25 -28.97
N PRO A 672 25.02 -3.57 -28.77
CA PRO A 672 25.03 -4.16 -27.44
C PRO A 672 26.17 -3.58 -26.59
N LEU A 673 25.88 -3.34 -25.31
CA LEU A 673 26.83 -2.79 -24.35
C LEU A 673 27.29 -3.87 -23.35
N ASP A 674 28.49 -3.69 -22.79
CA ASP A 674 29.03 -4.56 -21.74
C ASP A 674 28.48 -4.17 -20.34
N ALA A 675 27.18 -3.85 -20.26
CA ALA A 675 26.43 -3.63 -19.03
C ALA A 675 25.22 -4.58 -19.02
N ARG A 676 25.00 -5.28 -17.90
CA ARG A 676 23.96 -6.31 -17.75
C ARG A 676 23.42 -6.36 -16.34
N GLY A 677 22.14 -6.68 -16.20
CA GLY A 677 21.46 -6.88 -14.92
C GLY A 677 20.10 -6.20 -14.88
N ALA A 678 19.34 -6.50 -13.82
CA ALA A 678 18.08 -5.84 -13.51
C ALA A 678 18.21 -4.82 -12.35
N ALA A 679 19.43 -4.63 -11.82
CA ALA A 679 19.75 -3.61 -10.82
C ALA A 679 20.95 -2.79 -11.33
N LEU A 680 20.67 -1.67 -11.99
CA LEU A 680 21.64 -0.85 -12.71
C LEU A 680 21.41 0.64 -12.49
N GLU A 681 22.50 1.39 -12.41
CA GLU A 681 22.51 2.82 -12.65
C GLU A 681 23.24 3.12 -13.96
N LEU A 682 22.62 3.91 -14.84
CA LEU A 682 23.22 4.42 -16.07
C LEU A 682 23.29 5.95 -16.00
N ASP A 683 24.47 6.53 -16.11
CA ASP A 683 24.67 7.98 -16.27
C ASP A 683 25.09 8.22 -17.71
N CYS A 684 24.24 8.90 -18.50
CA CYS A 684 24.49 9.07 -19.92
C CYS A 684 24.17 10.47 -20.44
N THR A 685 24.92 10.87 -21.47
CA THR A 685 24.62 12.02 -22.32
C THR A 685 24.30 11.54 -23.71
N LEU A 686 23.07 11.78 -24.15
CA LEU A 686 22.63 11.47 -25.51
C LEU A 686 22.73 12.74 -26.37
N ARG A 687 23.49 12.69 -27.47
CA ARG A 687 23.63 13.78 -28.43
C ARG A 687 23.03 13.37 -29.76
N LEU A 688 22.04 14.13 -30.21
CA LEU A 688 21.22 13.72 -31.35
C LEU A 688 21.98 13.82 -32.69
N GLY A 689 22.94 14.73 -32.84
CA GLY A 689 23.66 14.88 -34.09
C GLY A 689 22.74 15.24 -35.26
N ASP A 690 22.78 14.46 -36.35
CA ASP A 690 21.84 14.56 -37.47
C ASP A 690 20.75 13.47 -37.47
N ALA A 691 20.71 12.63 -36.43
CA ALA A 691 19.69 11.61 -36.24
C ALA A 691 18.30 12.22 -35.94
N GLU A 692 17.25 11.44 -36.25
CA GLU A 692 15.88 11.74 -35.84
C GLU A 692 15.64 11.35 -34.38
N ALA A 693 16.34 10.31 -33.88
CA ALA A 693 16.32 9.92 -32.48
C ALA A 693 17.59 9.15 -32.07
N VAL A 694 17.90 9.18 -30.78
CA VAL A 694 18.97 8.40 -30.15
C VAL A 694 18.45 7.80 -28.84
N GLY A 695 18.94 6.62 -28.45
CA GLY A 695 18.40 5.96 -27.26
C GLY A 695 19.19 4.76 -26.76
N LEU A 696 18.65 4.22 -25.68
CA LEU A 696 19.10 3.00 -25.01
C LEU A 696 17.95 1.99 -24.99
N SER A 697 18.28 0.71 -25.08
CA SER A 697 17.37 -0.37 -24.68
C SER A 697 17.89 -0.98 -23.39
N VAL A 698 17.00 -1.18 -22.41
CA VAL A 698 17.30 -1.84 -21.12
C VAL A 698 16.39 -3.04 -20.94
N LEU A 699 16.78 -3.96 -20.05
CA LEU A 699 16.09 -5.23 -19.81
C LEU A 699 15.81 -5.97 -21.12
N GLU A 700 16.80 -6.01 -22.02
CA GLU A 700 16.65 -6.61 -23.34
C GLU A 700 17.01 -8.10 -23.30
N SER A 701 16.12 -8.94 -23.84
CA SER A 701 16.36 -10.38 -23.96
C SER A 701 17.41 -10.69 -25.05
N PRO A 702 18.08 -11.86 -25.02
CA PRO A 702 19.14 -12.17 -25.98
C PRO A 702 18.74 -12.12 -27.46
N ALA A 703 17.45 -12.27 -27.74
CA ALA A 703 16.89 -12.23 -29.09
C ALA A 703 16.07 -10.94 -29.34
N ALA A 704 16.15 -9.95 -28.44
CA ALA A 704 15.39 -8.70 -28.44
C ALA A 704 13.87 -8.92 -28.62
N THR A 705 13.35 -10.01 -28.05
CA THR A 705 11.90 -10.30 -28.05
C THR A 705 11.17 -9.64 -26.88
N GLU A 706 11.90 -9.29 -25.83
CA GLU A 706 11.45 -8.42 -24.76
C GLU A 706 12.51 -7.35 -24.55
N ARG A 707 12.09 -6.08 -24.40
CA ARG A 707 12.96 -4.93 -24.13
C ARG A 707 12.16 -3.68 -23.75
N THR A 708 12.79 -2.77 -23.02
CA THR A 708 12.25 -1.43 -22.75
C THR A 708 13.13 -0.38 -23.39
N VAL A 709 12.56 0.47 -24.25
CA VAL A 709 13.32 1.43 -25.07
C VAL A 709 13.19 2.84 -24.50
N ILE A 710 14.32 3.47 -24.20
CA ILE A 710 14.43 4.87 -23.79
C ILE A 710 14.95 5.67 -24.99
N ARG A 711 14.15 6.62 -25.50
CA ARG A 711 14.42 7.32 -26.76
C ARG A 711 14.31 8.84 -26.59
N TYR A 712 15.29 9.58 -27.07
CA TYR A 712 15.28 11.04 -27.18
C TYR A 712 15.21 11.47 -28.64
N ASP A 713 14.30 12.39 -28.98
CA ASP A 713 14.09 12.92 -30.35
C ASP A 713 14.44 14.41 -30.52
N GLY A 714 15.07 14.99 -29.50
CA GLY A 714 15.41 16.41 -29.47
C GLY A 714 14.46 17.26 -28.63
N GLU A 715 13.25 16.77 -28.35
CA GLU A 715 12.23 17.50 -27.58
C GLU A 715 11.70 16.66 -26.40
N THR A 716 11.54 15.35 -26.59
CA THR A 716 10.93 14.45 -25.61
C THR A 716 11.83 13.24 -25.37
N VAL A 717 11.92 12.83 -24.10
CA VAL A 717 12.41 11.51 -23.71
C VAL A 717 11.20 10.59 -23.56
N THR A 718 11.15 9.52 -24.34
CA THR A 718 10.07 8.52 -24.35
C THR A 718 10.58 7.20 -23.82
N VAL A 719 9.84 6.59 -22.88
CA VAL A 719 10.00 5.19 -22.49
C VAL A 719 8.92 4.37 -23.18
N ASP A 720 9.32 3.60 -24.20
CA ASP A 720 8.45 2.65 -24.90
C ASP A 720 8.52 1.28 -24.21
N ARG A 721 7.37 0.87 -23.67
CA ARG A 721 7.18 -0.36 -22.90
C ARG A 721 6.42 -1.43 -23.69
N SER A 722 6.07 -1.17 -24.95
CA SER A 722 5.22 -2.08 -25.75
C SER A 722 5.81 -3.48 -25.87
N GLU A 723 7.13 -3.59 -25.92
CA GLU A 723 7.90 -4.85 -25.96
C GLU A 723 8.49 -5.25 -24.59
N SER A 724 8.12 -4.61 -23.48
CA SER A 724 8.77 -4.82 -22.16
C SER A 724 8.45 -6.16 -21.49
N GLY A 725 7.51 -6.95 -22.02
CA GLY A 725 7.08 -8.23 -21.43
C GLY A 725 5.93 -8.90 -22.19
N GLY A 726 5.71 -10.18 -21.92
CA GLY A 726 4.65 -11.00 -22.54
C GLY A 726 3.32 -11.10 -21.77
N ASP A 727 3.21 -10.59 -20.53
CA ASP A 727 1.99 -10.71 -19.73
C ASP A 727 0.92 -9.69 -20.19
N GLU A 728 -0.28 -10.19 -20.50
CA GLU A 728 -1.41 -9.38 -20.99
C GLU A 728 -2.07 -8.57 -19.86
N ARG A 729 -1.81 -8.91 -18.59
CA ARG A 729 -2.30 -8.21 -17.40
C ARG A 729 -1.53 -6.92 -17.10
N VAL A 730 -0.54 -6.57 -17.92
CA VAL A 730 0.33 -5.40 -17.75
C VAL A 730 -0.01 -4.33 -18.77
N ASN A 731 -0.33 -3.13 -18.29
CA ASN A 731 -0.40 -1.92 -19.11
C ASN A 731 1.01 -1.50 -19.55
N ARG A 732 1.24 -1.59 -20.86
CA ARG A 732 2.52 -1.32 -21.53
C ARG A 732 2.52 -0.07 -22.39
N ALA A 733 1.59 0.86 -22.13
CA ALA A 733 1.53 2.11 -22.89
C ALA A 733 2.83 2.93 -22.72
N PRO A 734 3.37 3.54 -23.80
CA PRO A 734 4.52 4.41 -23.69
C PRO A 734 4.31 5.58 -22.73
N ARG A 735 5.40 6.07 -22.13
CA ARG A 735 5.44 7.28 -21.29
C ARG A 735 6.39 8.30 -21.91
N GLY A 736 6.04 9.58 -21.85
CA GLY A 736 6.82 10.65 -22.47
C GLY A 736 7.02 11.83 -21.52
N MET A 737 8.25 12.34 -21.49
CA MET A 737 8.67 13.48 -20.69
C MET A 737 9.28 14.54 -21.61
N PRO A 738 8.67 15.74 -21.72
CA PRO A 738 9.29 16.84 -22.42
C PRO A 738 10.58 17.24 -21.69
N VAL A 739 11.63 17.52 -22.45
CA VAL A 739 12.88 18.03 -21.91
C VAL A 739 13.17 19.38 -22.53
N ASP A 740 13.54 20.34 -21.68
CA ASP A 740 14.07 21.60 -22.17
C ASP A 740 15.40 21.28 -22.86
N GLY A 741 15.46 21.50 -24.17
CA GLY A 741 16.71 21.34 -24.92
C GLY A 741 17.79 22.17 -24.23
N GLY A 742 18.91 21.53 -23.88
CA GLY A 742 20.00 22.22 -23.17
C GLY A 742 20.37 23.52 -23.88
N ASP A 743 20.99 24.45 -23.14
CA ASP A 743 21.39 25.79 -23.62
C ASP A 743 22.46 25.77 -24.74
N ASP A 744 22.67 24.60 -25.36
CA ASP A 744 23.71 24.31 -26.33
C ASP A 744 23.15 23.90 -27.69
N SER A 745 23.85 24.35 -28.73
CA SER A 745 23.50 24.14 -30.15
C SER A 745 23.53 22.67 -30.62
N GLU A 746 23.75 21.70 -29.72
CA GLU A 746 24.04 20.29 -30.03
C GLU A 746 22.84 19.34 -29.89
N ARG A 747 21.65 19.81 -29.45
CA ARG A 747 20.45 18.98 -29.21
C ARG A 747 20.78 17.73 -28.39
N SER A 748 21.13 17.95 -27.13
CA SER A 748 21.54 16.91 -26.19
C SER A 748 20.67 16.85 -24.95
N VAL A 749 20.69 15.70 -24.28
CA VAL A 749 20.06 15.48 -22.97
C VAL A 749 21.00 14.66 -22.08
N SER A 750 21.15 15.09 -20.82
CA SER A 750 21.79 14.31 -19.76
C SER A 750 20.72 13.50 -19.04
N LEU A 751 20.94 12.19 -18.88
CA LEU A 751 20.02 11.27 -18.24
C LEU A 751 20.76 10.45 -17.18
N ARG A 752 20.20 10.42 -15.97
CA ARG A 752 20.54 9.41 -14.96
C ARG A 752 19.37 8.44 -14.88
N VAL A 753 19.62 7.17 -15.21
CA VAL A 753 18.61 6.11 -15.36
C VAL A 753 18.86 5.04 -14.31
N PHE A 754 17.83 4.68 -13.55
CA PHE A 754 17.86 3.63 -12.55
C PHE A 754 16.94 2.50 -12.97
N VAL A 755 17.50 1.31 -13.16
CA VAL A 755 16.78 0.07 -13.49
C VAL A 755 16.81 -0.82 -12.25
N ASP A 756 15.65 -1.15 -11.70
CA ASP A 756 15.60 -1.95 -10.47
C ASP A 756 14.43 -2.95 -10.44
N GLY A 757 14.69 -4.18 -10.86
CA GLY A 757 13.68 -5.22 -11.05
C GLY A 757 12.62 -4.75 -12.03
N SER A 758 11.48 -4.31 -11.50
CA SER A 758 10.36 -3.74 -12.26
C SER A 758 10.31 -2.22 -12.31
N THR A 759 11.18 -1.50 -11.59
CA THR A 759 11.22 -0.03 -11.59
C THR A 759 12.16 0.50 -12.67
N LEU A 760 11.75 1.59 -13.32
CA LEU A 760 12.60 2.41 -14.17
C LEU A 760 12.40 3.89 -13.83
N GLU A 761 13.42 4.56 -13.28
CA GLU A 761 13.41 6.00 -12.98
C GLU A 761 14.43 6.76 -13.81
N LEU A 762 14.00 7.85 -14.47
CA LEU A 762 14.85 8.70 -15.31
C LEU A 762 14.87 10.13 -14.74
N PHE A 763 16.07 10.67 -14.54
CA PHE A 763 16.29 12.08 -14.19
C PHE A 763 16.98 12.79 -15.35
N ALA A 764 16.27 13.71 -15.99
CA ALA A 764 16.77 14.48 -17.13
C ALA A 764 17.22 15.87 -16.71
N ASN A 765 18.46 16.22 -17.06
CA ASN A 765 19.07 17.54 -16.86
C ASN A 765 18.93 18.08 -15.43
N GLU A 766 18.88 17.21 -14.41
CA GLU A 766 18.63 17.55 -13.00
C GLU A 766 17.31 18.32 -12.74
N ARG A 767 16.28 18.08 -13.58
CA ARG A 767 15.01 18.84 -13.50
C ARG A 767 13.76 17.98 -13.66
N ARG A 768 13.70 17.23 -14.76
CA ARG A 768 12.50 16.48 -15.15
C ARG A 768 12.68 15.02 -14.77
N CYS A 769 11.62 14.42 -14.25
CA CYS A 769 11.60 13.03 -13.86
C CYS A 769 10.56 12.26 -14.68
N LEU A 770 10.88 11.01 -15.03
CA LEU A 770 9.93 10.04 -15.56
C LEU A 770 10.20 8.71 -14.88
N THR A 771 9.24 8.28 -14.06
CA THR A 771 9.27 6.98 -13.39
C THR A 771 8.24 6.05 -13.99
N THR A 772 8.52 4.76 -14.16
CA THR A 772 7.53 3.81 -14.66
C THR A 772 7.84 2.38 -14.21
N ARG A 773 6.87 1.49 -14.43
CA ARG A 773 6.98 0.07 -14.13
C ARG A 773 7.07 -0.77 -15.41
N VAL A 774 7.86 -1.83 -15.36
CA VAL A 774 8.09 -2.80 -16.46
C VAL A 774 8.18 -4.22 -15.88
N TYR A 775 7.64 -5.22 -16.60
CA TYR A 775 7.55 -6.59 -16.09
C TYR A 775 7.98 -7.60 -17.16
N PRO A 776 9.29 -7.70 -17.47
CA PRO A 776 9.78 -8.69 -18.42
C PRO A 776 9.46 -10.10 -17.95
N THR A 777 8.79 -10.92 -18.78
CA THR A 777 8.43 -12.29 -18.36
C THR A 777 9.62 -13.22 -18.37
N ARG A 778 10.70 -12.83 -19.06
CA ARG A 778 11.95 -13.57 -19.13
C ARG A 778 12.96 -13.03 -18.12
N ALA A 779 13.38 -13.88 -17.19
CA ALA A 779 14.47 -13.57 -16.27
C ALA A 779 15.84 -13.36 -16.96
N ASP A 780 16.00 -13.73 -18.24
CA ASP A 780 17.21 -13.47 -19.03
C ASP A 780 17.15 -12.16 -19.84
N ALA A 781 16.13 -11.33 -19.63
CA ALA A 781 16.00 -9.98 -20.18
C ALA A 781 16.87 -8.99 -19.38
N ASP A 782 18.19 -9.10 -19.53
CA ASP A 782 19.19 -8.47 -18.67
C ASP A 782 20.16 -7.54 -19.40
N ARG A 783 19.97 -7.28 -20.71
CA ARG A 783 20.95 -6.58 -21.54
C ARG A 783 20.66 -5.10 -21.67
N VAL A 784 21.73 -4.34 -21.92
CA VAL A 784 21.68 -2.95 -22.37
C VAL A 784 22.23 -2.82 -23.78
N SER A 785 21.58 -2.03 -24.64
CA SER A 785 22.05 -1.68 -25.98
C SER A 785 21.85 -0.17 -26.25
N ALA A 786 22.57 0.38 -27.21
CA ALA A 786 22.43 1.77 -27.66
C ALA A 786 22.15 1.82 -29.17
N PHE A 787 21.34 2.79 -29.61
CA PHE A 787 20.95 2.91 -31.02
C PHE A 787 20.71 4.37 -31.46
N ALA A 788 20.74 4.58 -32.78
CA ALA A 788 20.35 5.82 -33.44
C ALA A 788 19.34 5.52 -34.56
N VAL A 789 18.44 6.46 -34.83
CA VAL A 789 17.40 6.34 -35.87
C VAL A 789 17.51 7.52 -36.82
N GLY A 790 17.53 7.25 -38.13
CA GLY A 790 17.42 8.30 -39.15
C GLY A 790 18.67 9.18 -39.36
N GLY A 791 19.81 8.84 -38.75
CA GLY A 791 21.09 9.54 -38.90
C GLY A 791 22.13 9.04 -37.90
N ASP A 792 23.22 9.79 -37.77
CA ASP A 792 24.32 9.51 -36.85
C ASP A 792 24.12 10.30 -35.54
N ALA A 793 24.39 9.63 -34.42
CA ALA A 793 24.27 10.19 -33.07
C ALA A 793 25.44 9.75 -32.19
N GLU A 794 25.59 10.40 -31.04
CA GLU A 794 26.62 10.06 -30.05
C GLU A 794 26.01 9.78 -28.68
N VAL A 795 26.57 8.78 -27.98
CA VAL A 795 26.20 8.43 -26.60
C VAL A 795 27.47 8.37 -25.77
N GLU A 796 27.52 9.15 -24.70
CA GLU A 796 28.47 8.96 -23.60
C GLU A 796 27.73 8.27 -22.46
N ILE A 797 28.29 7.20 -21.90
CA ILE A 797 27.63 6.40 -20.86
C ILE A 797 28.64 5.82 -19.87
N ASP A 798 28.28 5.94 -18.60
CA ASP A 798 28.81 5.13 -17.50
C ASP A 798 27.69 4.26 -16.93
N ALA A 799 28.01 3.01 -16.58
CA ALA A 799 27.04 2.07 -16.02
C ALA A 799 27.60 1.34 -14.80
N TRP A 800 26.80 1.24 -13.74
CA TRP A 800 27.12 0.52 -12.51
C TRP A 800 26.07 -0.56 -12.22
N THR A 801 26.51 -1.70 -11.70
CA THR A 801 25.61 -2.61 -10.99
C THR A 801 25.31 -2.04 -9.60
N MET A 802 24.11 -2.29 -9.10
CA MET A 802 23.66 -1.78 -7.81
C MET A 802 23.44 -2.93 -6.81
N ALA A 803 23.90 -2.75 -5.57
CA ALA A 803 23.70 -3.67 -4.46
C ALA A 803 22.25 -3.66 -3.96
N GLY A 804 21.81 -4.77 -3.37
CA GLY A 804 20.54 -4.82 -2.65
C GLY A 804 20.59 -4.03 -1.34
N THR A 805 19.50 -3.36 -0.99
CA THR A 805 19.43 -2.45 0.17
C THR A 805 18.78 -3.06 1.41
N TRP A 806 18.22 -4.26 1.28
CA TRP A 806 17.54 -4.97 2.37
C TRP A 806 18.40 -6.11 2.92
N PRO A 807 18.34 -6.39 4.24
CA PRO A 807 19.09 -7.49 4.86
C PRO A 807 18.61 -8.87 4.38
N THR A 808 19.53 -9.85 4.37
CA THR A 808 19.24 -11.27 4.14
C THR A 808 19.62 -12.13 5.35
N SER A 809 19.12 -13.36 5.45
CA SER A 809 19.50 -14.30 6.51
C SER A 809 20.99 -14.65 6.52
N THR A 810 21.70 -14.41 5.42
CA THR A 810 23.15 -14.63 5.31
C THR A 810 23.99 -13.40 5.66
N GLY A 811 23.35 -12.29 6.03
CA GLY A 811 23.98 -10.99 6.28
C GLY A 811 23.55 -9.94 5.25
N ARG A 812 24.17 -8.77 5.34
CA ARG A 812 24.18 -7.79 4.23
C ARG A 812 25.27 -8.18 3.24
#